data_AF-A0A6M8N6N1-F1
#
_entry.id   AF-A0A6M8N6N1-F1
#
_cell.length_a   1.000
_cell.length_b   1.000
_cell.length_c   1.000
_cell.angle_alpha   90.00
_cell.angle_beta   90.00
_cell.angle_gamma   90.00
#
_symmetry.space_group_name_H-M   'P 1'
#
loop_
_entity.id
_entity.type
_entity.pdbx_description
1 polymer ?
#
loop_
_entity_poly.entity_id
_entity_poly.type
_entity_poly.pdbx_seq_one_letter_code
_entity_poly.pdbx_strand_id
1 'polypeptide(L)'
;MAYEAGKIEKKWQKIWQEKGYFEPKDDFSLPKKYILSMFPYPSGRIHMGHVRNYSIGDAMARYYRKKGFNVLHPIGFDSFGMPAENAAIKHGIHPKKWTYENIDYMQNELVSLGFSFSKKRMLATSDPLYTKFEQEFFIKMYEKGLIYTKEAEVNWCENDKTVLANEQVEDGKCWRCGHEVIRKKMPGYYVKITAYADELLQDLKKLEGKWPSQVLTMQENWIGKSVGLSFDFDIEENDKISAKKINVFTTRAETIYGVSYIALAPDHEIVNELIDKKLLDQDIIVKIQNVQNQTPRQRQAAPKEGYFLNLYVIHPLSKEKIPLWVANFVLSDYGSGAVMSVPAHDERDYEFAKTYNLAIKKVIYKDKNDAQCYTLKEGVLINSGEFDQLECNEAREKISLKFESLGFGKKVTNFKIRDWGVSRQRYWGAPIPMVRCDSCGIVPQKIENLPITLPEDVVINGEGNPLDKHKAWKECICPKCGKRAQKESDTLDTFFESSWYFARFASDDKTWQEKAVDEQSVNYWMNVDEYIGGIEHAILHLLYARFFQKALRDLGYLKNDEPFNRLLTQGMVTKDGAKMSKSKGNVVDPDYIIEKYGADSARLFILFAAPPAKELEWNDSALEGAFKFINRLYEKAMSLESGELREINHQSLNKEEKYARLKVYEALKKSFEVYEESFAFNTLIATCMEALNALNVISHKDVSKEAFYIILNILEPIIPHVCFELSEYLFNCENFKMLKIKEEVFIQDSFNIAISVNGKKRSQIEITSEANKDEILTLAKESVAKWLEGKNIVKEIYIDKKLVNLVIK
;
A
#
# COMPACT_ATOMS: atom_id res chain seq x y z
N MET A 1 42.47 1.50 18.19
CA MET A 1 42.43 1.62 16.71
C MET A 1 41.20 2.45 16.34
N ALA A 2 41.29 3.30 15.33
CA ALA A 2 40.15 4.11 14.87
C ALA A 2 39.18 3.26 14.01
N TYR A 3 37.90 3.64 13.98
CA TYR A 3 36.90 2.99 13.14
C TYR A 3 37.08 3.41 11.67
N GLU A 4 37.38 2.45 10.80
CA GLU A 4 37.56 2.66 9.36
C GLU A 4 36.41 2.02 8.57
N ALA A 5 35.26 2.71 8.50
CA ALA A 5 34.02 2.20 7.89
C ALA A 5 34.25 1.56 6.52
N GLY A 6 34.87 2.28 5.57
CA GLY A 6 35.05 1.81 4.20
C GLY A 6 35.91 0.53 4.06
N LYS A 7 36.81 0.24 5.01
CA LYS A 7 37.57 -1.02 5.01
C LYS A 7 36.74 -2.18 5.59
N ILE A 8 36.09 -1.93 6.72
CA ILE A 8 35.29 -2.92 7.45
C ILE A 8 34.08 -3.34 6.62
N GLU A 9 33.36 -2.38 6.04
CA GLU A 9 32.14 -2.63 5.26
C GLU A 9 32.45 -3.49 4.04
N LYS A 10 33.47 -3.12 3.25
CA LYS A 10 33.90 -3.90 2.07
C LYS A 10 34.36 -5.32 2.42
N LYS A 11 35.08 -5.49 3.54
CA LYS A 11 35.50 -6.82 4.04
C LYS A 11 34.28 -7.72 4.27
N TRP A 12 33.31 -7.25 5.06
CA TRP A 12 32.16 -8.08 5.44
C TRP A 12 31.19 -8.33 4.30
N GLN A 13 30.92 -7.32 3.47
CA GLN A 13 30.09 -7.47 2.28
C GLN A 13 30.64 -8.57 1.36
N LYS A 14 31.96 -8.58 1.14
CA LYS A 14 32.63 -9.63 0.37
C LYS A 14 32.48 -11.00 1.01
N ILE A 15 32.74 -11.12 2.31
CA ILE A 15 32.62 -12.40 3.04
C ILE A 15 31.19 -12.95 2.95
N TRP A 16 30.17 -12.11 3.16
CA TRP A 16 28.78 -12.55 3.11
C TRP A 16 28.37 -13.02 1.71
N GLN A 17 28.82 -12.33 0.66
CA GLN A 17 28.56 -12.72 -0.72
C GLN A 17 29.24 -14.04 -1.10
N GLU A 18 30.54 -14.19 -0.81
CA GLU A 18 31.31 -15.40 -1.15
C GLU A 18 30.78 -16.65 -0.44
N LYS A 19 30.29 -16.49 0.79
CA LYS A 19 29.72 -17.59 1.59
C LYS A 19 28.24 -17.85 1.33
N GLY A 20 27.58 -17.06 0.48
CA GLY A 20 26.12 -17.15 0.29
C GLY A 20 25.34 -16.98 1.60
N TYR A 21 25.82 -16.11 2.49
CA TYR A 21 25.39 -16.03 3.89
C TYR A 21 23.89 -15.76 4.07
N PHE A 22 23.26 -15.16 3.05
CA PHE A 22 21.86 -14.72 3.09
C PHE A 22 20.92 -15.58 2.24
N GLU A 23 21.43 -16.62 1.60
CA GLU A 23 20.60 -17.54 0.85
C GLU A 23 19.69 -18.35 1.79
N PRO A 24 18.41 -18.55 1.43
CA PRO A 24 17.56 -19.48 2.17
C PRO A 24 18.14 -20.89 2.10
N LYS A 25 17.90 -21.68 3.15
CA LYS A 25 18.31 -23.08 3.19
C LYS A 25 17.31 -23.94 2.42
N ASP A 26 17.81 -25.00 1.78
CA ASP A 26 17.00 -26.07 1.18
C ASP A 26 16.45 -27.04 2.26
N ASP A 27 15.94 -26.50 3.36
CA ASP A 27 15.38 -27.26 4.49
C ASP A 27 13.99 -26.72 4.85
N PHE A 28 12.97 -27.46 4.40
CA PHE A 28 11.56 -27.14 4.60
C PHE A 28 11.02 -27.58 5.97
N SER A 29 11.85 -28.16 6.85
CA SER A 29 11.46 -28.52 8.22
C SER A 29 11.64 -27.37 9.22
N LEU A 30 12.49 -26.40 8.88
CA LEU A 30 12.74 -25.22 9.72
C LEU A 30 11.53 -24.28 9.74
N PRO A 31 11.29 -23.56 10.85
CA PRO A 31 10.30 -22.49 10.85
C PRO A 31 10.74 -21.40 9.87
N LYS A 32 9.81 -20.92 9.04
CA LYS A 32 10.09 -19.98 7.95
C LYS A 32 9.77 -18.54 8.32
N LYS A 33 10.49 -17.61 7.69
CA LYS A 33 10.13 -16.19 7.59
C LYS A 33 10.34 -15.70 6.17
N TYR A 34 9.27 -15.28 5.52
CA TYR A 34 9.30 -14.60 4.24
C TYR A 34 9.09 -13.10 4.47
N ILE A 35 10.17 -12.33 4.37
CA ILE A 35 10.19 -10.88 4.56
C ILE A 35 10.42 -10.25 3.19
N LEU A 36 9.52 -9.38 2.76
CA LEU A 36 9.55 -8.82 1.43
C LEU A 36 9.28 -7.32 1.47
N SER A 37 10.14 -6.55 0.83
CA SER A 37 9.92 -5.13 0.56
C SER A 37 9.41 -4.96 -0.86
N MET A 38 8.53 -3.98 -1.10
CA MET A 38 8.19 -3.54 -2.46
C MET A 38 9.48 -3.26 -3.23
N PHE A 39 9.72 -4.02 -4.29
CA PHE A 39 10.90 -3.88 -5.13
C PHE A 39 10.90 -2.53 -5.90
N PRO A 40 12.06 -1.97 -6.26
CA PRO A 40 12.12 -0.65 -6.88
C PRO A 40 11.92 -0.69 -8.40
N TYR A 41 11.48 0.44 -8.95
CA TYR A 41 11.59 0.73 -10.37
C TYR A 41 13.03 1.14 -10.72
N PRO A 42 13.71 0.51 -11.70
CA PRO A 42 15.04 0.88 -12.16
C PRO A 42 15.01 2.09 -13.13
N SER A 43 14.35 3.17 -12.70
CA SER A 43 14.24 4.43 -13.47
C SER A 43 15.36 5.43 -13.14
N GLY A 44 16.32 5.02 -12.32
CA GLY A 44 17.54 5.76 -11.93
C GLY A 44 18.09 5.17 -10.62
N ARG A 45 18.93 5.92 -9.92
CA ARG A 45 19.53 5.53 -8.62
C ARG A 45 18.53 5.37 -7.47
N ILE A 46 18.91 4.63 -6.43
CA ILE A 46 18.15 4.61 -5.17
C ILE A 46 18.28 5.96 -4.42
N HIS A 47 17.53 6.12 -3.33
CA HIS A 47 17.52 7.32 -2.50
C HIS A 47 17.16 6.93 -1.07
N MET A 48 17.27 7.85 -0.11
CA MET A 48 17.06 7.54 1.31
C MET A 48 15.65 7.00 1.65
N GLY A 49 14.62 7.30 0.85
CA GLY A 49 13.33 6.59 0.93
C GLY A 49 13.40 5.08 0.66
N HIS A 50 14.21 4.64 -0.33
CA HIS A 50 14.48 3.21 -0.58
C HIS A 50 15.29 2.61 0.57
N VAL A 51 16.33 3.33 1.02
CA VAL A 51 17.17 2.89 2.15
C VAL A 51 16.32 2.65 3.38
N ARG A 52 15.37 3.54 3.69
CA ARG A 52 14.41 3.34 4.80
C ARG A 52 13.64 2.04 4.68
N ASN A 53 13.02 1.79 3.53
CA ASN A 53 12.21 0.60 3.28
C ASN A 53 13.07 -0.68 3.49
N TYR A 54 14.22 -0.74 2.82
CA TYR A 54 15.07 -1.92 2.82
C TYR A 54 15.83 -2.13 4.12
N SER A 55 16.20 -1.07 4.86
CA SER A 55 16.76 -1.19 6.22
C SER A 55 15.79 -1.82 7.20
N ILE A 56 14.49 -1.53 7.09
CA ILE A 56 13.46 -2.14 7.94
C ILE A 56 13.38 -3.65 7.66
N GLY A 57 13.25 -4.04 6.39
CA GLY A 57 13.20 -5.46 5.98
C GLY A 57 14.47 -6.21 6.36
N ASP A 58 15.63 -5.59 6.16
CA ASP A 58 16.93 -6.19 6.47
C ASP A 58 17.13 -6.44 7.97
N ALA A 59 16.71 -5.49 8.81
CA ALA A 59 16.77 -5.63 10.25
C ALA A 59 15.90 -6.82 10.73
N MET A 60 14.70 -6.99 10.17
CA MET A 60 13.87 -8.16 10.48
C MET A 60 14.54 -9.45 10.00
N ALA A 61 15.06 -9.47 8.76
CA ALA A 61 15.62 -10.67 8.16
C ALA A 61 16.84 -11.18 8.94
N ARG A 62 17.75 -10.28 9.34
CA ARG A 62 18.91 -10.61 10.18
C ARG A 62 18.51 -11.10 11.57
N TYR A 63 17.53 -10.46 12.20
CA TYR A 63 17.00 -10.89 13.50
C TYR A 63 16.49 -12.34 13.46
N TYR A 64 15.62 -12.68 12.51
CA TYR A 64 15.03 -14.01 12.43
C TYR A 64 16.04 -15.09 12.02
N ARG A 65 17.05 -14.77 11.18
CA ARG A 65 18.15 -15.69 10.89
C ARG A 65 18.91 -16.09 12.15
N LYS A 66 19.22 -15.13 13.04
CA LYS A 66 19.88 -15.42 14.34
C LYS A 66 19.02 -16.25 15.30
N LYS A 67 17.70 -16.23 15.13
CA LYS A 67 16.75 -17.09 15.85
C LYS A 67 16.60 -18.49 15.25
N GLY A 68 17.33 -18.81 14.18
CA GLY A 68 17.32 -20.12 13.55
C GLY A 68 16.18 -20.34 12.56
N PHE A 69 15.45 -19.29 12.16
CA PHE A 69 14.45 -19.39 11.10
C PHE A 69 15.14 -19.57 9.74
N ASN A 70 14.49 -20.29 8.84
CA ASN A 70 14.81 -20.22 7.42
C ASN A 70 14.20 -18.92 6.86
N VAL A 71 15.04 -18.00 6.38
CA VAL A 71 14.60 -16.66 5.98
C VAL A 71 14.72 -16.48 4.47
N LEU A 72 13.58 -16.25 3.82
CA LEU A 72 13.50 -15.75 2.46
C LEU A 72 13.40 -14.24 2.51
N HIS A 73 14.48 -13.56 2.10
CA HIS A 73 14.55 -12.10 1.98
C HIS A 73 15.04 -11.76 0.56
N PRO A 74 14.14 -11.72 -0.44
CA PRO A 74 14.50 -11.50 -1.82
C PRO A 74 14.39 -10.02 -2.19
N ILE A 75 14.95 -9.67 -3.35
CA ILE A 75 14.78 -8.38 -4.00
C ILE A 75 14.75 -8.61 -5.51
N GLY A 76 14.18 -7.68 -6.26
CA GLY A 76 14.19 -7.70 -7.72
C GLY A 76 13.98 -6.30 -8.25
N PHE A 77 13.55 -6.18 -9.50
CA PHE A 77 13.34 -4.89 -10.15
C PHE A 77 12.05 -4.93 -10.97
N ASP A 78 11.18 -3.95 -10.74
CA ASP A 78 10.00 -3.72 -11.58
C ASP A 78 10.44 -2.96 -12.83
N SER A 79 10.94 -3.70 -13.81
CA SER A 79 11.83 -3.19 -14.86
C SER A 79 11.15 -2.93 -16.20
N PHE A 80 9.87 -3.28 -16.33
CA PHE A 80 9.02 -2.80 -17.41
C PHE A 80 8.28 -1.51 -17.05
N GLY A 81 7.56 -0.98 -18.03
CA GLY A 81 6.63 0.12 -17.84
C GLY A 81 7.21 1.50 -18.09
N MET A 82 6.32 2.45 -17.88
CA MET A 82 6.51 3.84 -18.27
C MET A 82 7.70 4.56 -17.61
N PRO A 83 8.01 4.38 -16.30
CA PRO A 83 9.10 5.12 -15.68
C PRO A 83 10.45 4.89 -16.37
N ALA A 84 10.76 3.63 -16.74
CA ALA A 84 11.98 3.28 -17.44
C ALA A 84 11.97 3.78 -18.89
N GLU A 85 10.85 3.62 -19.61
CA GLU A 85 10.70 4.08 -21.01
C GLU A 85 10.90 5.59 -21.14
N ASN A 86 10.26 6.39 -20.28
CA ASN A 86 10.34 7.84 -20.35
C ASN A 86 11.75 8.36 -20.05
N ALA A 87 12.42 7.76 -19.05
CA ALA A 87 13.78 8.12 -18.71
C ALA A 87 14.73 7.81 -19.87
N ALA A 88 14.58 6.64 -20.49
CA ALA A 88 15.37 6.25 -21.65
C ALA A 88 15.17 7.20 -22.85
N ILE A 89 13.92 7.57 -23.16
CA ILE A 89 13.60 8.56 -24.21
C ILE A 89 14.27 9.91 -23.93
N LYS A 90 14.17 10.41 -22.69
CA LYS A 90 14.77 11.69 -22.28
C LYS A 90 16.30 11.71 -22.47
N HIS A 91 16.95 10.56 -22.30
CA HIS A 91 18.41 10.42 -22.44
C HIS A 91 18.85 9.96 -23.84
N GLY A 92 17.92 9.69 -24.77
CA GLY A 92 18.23 9.21 -26.12
C GLY A 92 18.85 7.81 -26.13
N ILE A 93 18.50 6.96 -25.15
CA ILE A 93 19.03 5.60 -24.97
C ILE A 93 17.89 4.59 -25.13
N HIS A 94 18.20 3.38 -25.60
CA HIS A 94 17.21 2.29 -25.68
C HIS A 94 16.73 1.89 -24.26
N PRO A 95 15.41 1.73 -24.00
CA PRO A 95 14.88 1.40 -22.67
C PRO A 95 15.50 0.17 -22.02
N LYS A 96 15.76 -0.90 -22.78
CA LYS A 96 16.52 -2.06 -22.31
C LYS A 96 17.87 -1.66 -21.71
N LYS A 97 18.70 -0.95 -22.46
CA LYS A 97 20.04 -0.53 -22.02
C LYS A 97 19.96 0.34 -20.76
N TRP A 98 19.10 1.36 -20.77
CA TRP A 98 18.87 2.22 -19.60
C TRP A 98 18.43 1.44 -18.36
N THR A 99 17.51 0.49 -18.54
CA THR A 99 16.97 -0.33 -17.46
C THR A 99 18.06 -1.20 -16.82
N TYR A 100 18.80 -1.97 -17.62
CA TYR A 100 19.83 -2.87 -17.09
C TYR A 100 21.03 -2.12 -16.52
N GLU A 101 21.44 -0.99 -17.09
CA GLU A 101 22.47 -0.13 -16.49
C GLU A 101 22.06 0.40 -15.10
N ASN A 102 20.78 0.75 -14.92
CA ASN A 102 20.27 1.15 -13.61
C ASN A 102 20.13 -0.03 -12.64
N ILE A 103 19.71 -1.20 -13.13
CA ILE A 103 19.69 -2.43 -12.31
C ILE A 103 21.09 -2.71 -11.77
N ASP A 104 22.11 -2.73 -12.64
CA ASP A 104 23.49 -2.99 -12.23
C ASP A 104 23.98 -1.96 -11.19
N TYR A 105 23.66 -0.69 -11.40
CA TYR A 105 24.02 0.37 -10.45
C TYR A 105 23.33 0.17 -9.10
N MET A 106 22.00 0.01 -9.10
CA MET A 106 21.21 -0.16 -7.88
C MET A 106 21.60 -1.42 -7.11
N GLN A 107 21.93 -2.52 -7.80
CA GLN A 107 22.45 -3.72 -7.14
C GLN A 107 23.73 -3.40 -6.35
N ASN A 108 24.65 -2.63 -6.92
CA ASN A 108 25.86 -2.21 -6.22
C ASN A 108 25.53 -1.30 -5.02
N GLU A 109 24.57 -0.37 -5.14
CA GLU A 109 24.11 0.47 -4.02
C GLU A 109 23.48 -0.37 -2.88
N LEU A 110 22.68 -1.38 -3.21
CA LEU A 110 22.06 -2.26 -2.20
C LEU A 110 23.12 -3.12 -1.49
N VAL A 111 24.13 -3.58 -2.22
CA VAL A 111 25.27 -4.31 -1.67
C VAL A 111 26.14 -3.42 -0.79
N SER A 112 26.42 -2.18 -1.21
CA SER A 112 27.24 -1.24 -0.45
C SER A 112 26.58 -0.81 0.86
N LEU A 113 25.24 -0.83 0.91
CA LEU A 113 24.46 -0.66 2.15
C LEU A 113 24.41 -1.93 3.03
N GLY A 114 24.97 -3.05 2.57
CA GLY A 114 25.02 -4.31 3.31
C GLY A 114 23.67 -4.96 3.53
N PHE A 115 22.70 -4.78 2.62
CA PHE A 115 21.42 -5.47 2.73
C PHE A 115 21.56 -6.98 2.49
N SER A 116 20.88 -7.78 3.30
CA SER A 116 20.92 -9.24 3.34
C SER A 116 19.94 -9.90 2.37
N PHE A 117 19.87 -9.39 1.14
CA PHE A 117 19.05 -9.98 0.10
C PHE A 117 19.66 -11.28 -0.42
N SER A 118 18.82 -12.25 -0.78
CA SER A 118 19.24 -13.43 -1.53
C SER A 118 19.67 -13.02 -2.94
N LYS A 119 20.88 -13.44 -3.33
CA LYS A 119 21.42 -13.20 -4.67
C LYS A 119 20.80 -14.15 -5.69
N LYS A 120 20.51 -15.39 -5.29
CA LYS A 120 19.90 -16.41 -6.17
C LYS A 120 18.44 -16.11 -6.51
N ARG A 121 17.73 -15.41 -5.62
CA ARG A 121 16.32 -15.06 -5.77
C ARG A 121 16.11 -13.70 -6.44
N MET A 122 17.12 -13.13 -7.12
CA MET A 122 17.00 -11.84 -7.79
C MET A 122 16.39 -11.98 -9.18
N LEU A 123 15.48 -11.08 -9.56
CA LEU A 123 14.84 -11.07 -10.88
C LEU A 123 14.60 -9.64 -11.39
N ALA A 124 14.47 -9.50 -12.71
CA ALA A 124 13.92 -8.32 -13.36
C ALA A 124 12.63 -8.72 -14.10
N THR A 125 11.54 -7.96 -13.96
CA THR A 125 10.25 -8.29 -14.61
C THR A 125 10.32 -8.24 -16.13
N SER A 126 11.30 -7.52 -16.68
CA SER A 126 11.60 -7.42 -18.11
C SER A 126 12.41 -8.59 -18.68
N ASP A 127 12.83 -9.55 -17.86
CA ASP A 127 13.54 -10.73 -18.34
C ASP A 127 12.60 -11.63 -19.16
N PRO A 128 13.02 -12.15 -20.33
CA PRO A 128 12.19 -13.02 -21.15
C PRO A 128 11.62 -14.23 -20.42
N LEU A 129 12.36 -14.75 -19.43
CA LEU A 129 11.90 -15.86 -18.60
C LEU A 129 10.71 -15.48 -17.71
N TYR A 130 10.72 -14.27 -17.15
CA TYR A 130 9.58 -13.76 -16.36
C TYR A 130 8.37 -13.53 -17.29
N THR A 131 8.62 -12.88 -18.44
CA THR A 131 7.60 -12.60 -19.47
C THR A 131 6.92 -13.86 -20.00
N LYS A 132 7.65 -14.97 -20.11
CA LYS A 132 7.09 -16.26 -20.53
C LYS A 132 5.90 -16.67 -19.65
N PHE A 133 6.02 -16.55 -18.33
CA PHE A 133 5.03 -17.06 -17.39
C PHE A 133 3.87 -16.12 -17.16
N GLU A 134 4.08 -14.81 -17.17
CA GLU A 134 2.96 -13.87 -17.14
C GLU A 134 2.11 -13.93 -18.43
N GLN A 135 2.74 -14.20 -19.58
CA GLN A 135 2.02 -14.48 -20.82
C GLN A 135 1.21 -15.78 -20.72
N GLU A 136 1.77 -16.82 -20.08
CA GLU A 136 1.01 -18.05 -19.78
C GLU A 136 -0.19 -17.75 -18.87
N PHE A 137 -0.01 -16.97 -17.80
CA PHE A 137 -1.11 -16.56 -16.93
C PHE A 137 -2.18 -15.77 -17.67
N PHE A 138 -1.77 -14.84 -18.54
CA PHE A 138 -2.70 -14.08 -19.37
C PHE A 138 -3.56 -15.01 -20.24
N ILE A 139 -2.95 -15.97 -20.93
CA ILE A 139 -3.68 -16.95 -21.76
C ILE A 139 -4.66 -17.75 -20.91
N LYS A 140 -4.23 -18.28 -19.76
CA LYS A 140 -5.09 -19.07 -18.87
C LYS A 140 -6.24 -18.26 -18.29
N MET A 141 -6.00 -17.00 -17.93
CA MET A 141 -7.04 -16.08 -17.49
C MET A 141 -8.02 -15.75 -18.62
N TYR A 142 -7.54 -15.57 -19.86
CA TYR A 142 -8.38 -15.39 -21.04
C TYR A 142 -9.28 -16.61 -21.29
N GLU A 143 -8.72 -17.81 -21.26
CA GLU A 143 -9.46 -19.08 -21.41
C GLU A 143 -10.54 -19.28 -20.34
N LYS A 144 -10.32 -18.76 -19.12
CA LYS A 144 -11.29 -18.76 -18.02
C LYS A 144 -12.29 -17.60 -18.07
N GLY A 145 -12.21 -16.71 -19.07
CA GLY A 145 -13.08 -15.53 -19.18
C GLY A 145 -12.79 -14.42 -18.16
N LEU A 146 -11.62 -14.47 -17.52
CA LEU A 146 -11.12 -13.41 -16.64
C LEU A 146 -10.39 -12.31 -17.42
N ILE A 147 -9.97 -12.58 -18.65
CA ILE A 147 -9.48 -11.55 -19.57
C ILE A 147 -10.39 -11.50 -20.78
N TYR A 148 -10.77 -10.30 -21.18
CA TYR A 148 -11.63 -10.07 -22.34
C TYR A 148 -11.28 -8.75 -23.02
N THR A 149 -11.75 -8.57 -24.26
CA THR A 149 -11.61 -7.31 -24.98
C THR A 149 -12.88 -6.47 -24.87
N LYS A 150 -12.71 -5.15 -24.72
CA LYS A 150 -13.80 -4.18 -24.68
C LYS A 150 -13.34 -2.87 -25.29
N GLU A 151 -14.24 -2.18 -25.99
CA GLU A 151 -14.05 -0.77 -26.33
C GLU A 151 -14.30 0.10 -25.11
N ALA A 152 -13.34 0.92 -24.76
CA ALA A 152 -13.47 1.88 -23.68
C ALA A 152 -12.95 3.24 -24.11
N GLU A 153 -13.51 4.27 -23.50
CA GLU A 153 -12.94 5.60 -23.58
C GLU A 153 -11.69 5.69 -22.71
N VAL A 154 -10.58 5.98 -23.36
CA VAL A 154 -9.29 6.21 -22.74
C VAL A 154 -8.90 7.67 -22.90
N ASN A 155 -8.06 8.16 -21.99
CA ASN A 155 -7.45 9.48 -22.15
C ASN A 155 -6.40 9.37 -23.26
N TRP A 156 -6.44 10.25 -24.24
CA TRP A 156 -5.60 10.20 -25.44
C TRP A 156 -4.95 11.55 -25.68
N CYS A 157 -3.64 11.53 -25.91
CA CYS A 157 -2.90 12.70 -26.36
C CYS A 157 -2.75 12.62 -27.89
N GLU A 158 -3.35 13.56 -28.64
CA GLU A 158 -3.22 13.60 -30.11
C GLU A 158 -1.80 13.94 -30.57
N ASN A 159 -1.06 14.71 -29.78
CA ASN A 159 0.34 15.02 -30.07
C ASN A 159 1.25 13.80 -29.91
N ASP A 160 1.17 13.13 -28.75
CA ASP A 160 2.03 11.99 -28.44
C ASP A 160 1.50 10.68 -29.05
N LYS A 161 0.28 10.72 -29.59
CA LYS A 161 -0.45 9.59 -30.19
C LYS A 161 -0.46 8.36 -29.28
N THR A 162 -0.71 8.57 -27.99
CA THR A 162 -0.68 7.49 -26.99
C THR A 162 -1.77 7.66 -25.95
N VAL A 163 -2.14 6.54 -25.33
CA VAL A 163 -3.04 6.53 -24.19
C VAL A 163 -2.32 7.02 -22.94
N LEU A 164 -3.04 7.83 -22.16
CA LEU A 164 -2.64 8.33 -20.87
C LEU A 164 -3.47 7.66 -19.78
N ALA A 165 -2.83 7.21 -18.70
CA ALA A 165 -3.54 6.89 -17.46
C ALA A 165 -4.18 8.17 -16.86
N ASN A 166 -5.12 8.01 -15.93
CA ASN A 166 -5.79 9.17 -15.31
C ASN A 166 -4.79 10.09 -14.59
N GLU A 167 -3.77 9.50 -14.00
CA GLU A 167 -2.68 10.18 -13.27
C GLU A 167 -1.75 10.97 -14.20
N GLN A 168 -1.82 10.74 -15.52
CA GLN A 168 -0.99 11.41 -16.53
C GLN A 168 -1.70 12.60 -17.21
N VAL A 169 -2.88 12.92 -16.71
CA VAL A 169 -3.69 14.06 -17.16
C VAL A 169 -3.65 15.12 -16.06
N GLU A 170 -2.75 16.09 -16.22
CA GLU A 170 -2.58 17.21 -15.30
C GLU A 170 -3.36 18.41 -15.83
N ASP A 171 -4.37 18.86 -15.08
CA ASP A 171 -5.27 19.95 -15.48
C ASP A 171 -5.87 19.80 -16.90
N GLY A 172 -6.23 18.56 -17.26
CA GLY A 172 -6.80 18.23 -18.57
C GLY A 172 -5.77 18.16 -19.71
N LYS A 173 -4.48 18.28 -19.39
CA LYS A 173 -3.37 18.29 -20.35
C LYS A 173 -2.44 17.11 -20.13
N CYS A 174 -1.75 16.73 -21.20
CA CYS A 174 -0.76 15.68 -21.17
C CYS A 174 0.41 16.16 -20.30
N TRP A 175 0.70 15.43 -19.23
CA TRP A 175 1.83 15.70 -18.35
C TRP A 175 3.20 15.81 -19.07
N ARG A 176 3.33 15.23 -20.28
CA ARG A 176 4.57 15.22 -21.06
C ARG A 176 4.72 16.44 -21.97
N CYS A 177 3.72 16.70 -22.82
CA CYS A 177 3.81 17.72 -23.87
C CYS A 177 2.93 18.94 -23.61
N GLY A 178 2.13 18.94 -22.55
CA GLY A 178 1.19 20.01 -22.22
C GLY A 178 0.02 20.14 -23.19
N HIS A 179 -0.13 19.23 -24.16
CA HIS A 179 -1.23 19.22 -25.12
C HIS A 179 -2.55 18.81 -24.46
N GLU A 180 -3.67 19.30 -24.96
CA GLU A 180 -4.98 18.90 -24.44
C GLU A 180 -5.24 17.40 -24.61
N VAL A 181 -5.79 16.80 -23.57
CA VAL A 181 -6.11 15.37 -23.56
C VAL A 181 -7.57 15.19 -23.94
N ILE A 182 -7.80 14.41 -24.98
CA ILE A 182 -9.15 14.07 -25.43
C ILE A 182 -9.55 12.68 -24.94
N ARG A 183 -10.84 12.38 -25.02
CA ARG A 183 -11.35 11.03 -24.81
C ARG A 183 -11.44 10.34 -26.15
N LYS A 184 -10.87 9.13 -26.25
CA LYS A 184 -10.91 8.33 -27.48
C LYS A 184 -11.43 6.94 -27.15
N LYS A 185 -12.41 6.45 -27.93
CA LYS A 185 -12.84 5.06 -27.84
C LYS A 185 -11.79 4.17 -28.50
N MET A 186 -11.26 3.21 -27.74
CA MET A 186 -10.26 2.27 -28.24
C MET A 186 -10.54 0.87 -27.69
N PRO A 187 -10.38 -0.19 -28.51
CA PRO A 187 -10.39 -1.56 -28.01
C PRO A 187 -9.14 -1.81 -27.15
N GLY A 188 -9.33 -2.47 -26.02
CA GLY A 188 -8.23 -2.92 -25.16
C GLY A 188 -8.60 -4.19 -24.41
N TYR A 189 -7.61 -4.80 -23.76
CA TYR A 189 -7.78 -5.97 -22.91
C TYR A 189 -8.03 -5.54 -21.46
N TYR A 190 -8.98 -6.21 -20.84
CA TYR A 190 -9.44 -5.96 -19.48
C TYR A 190 -9.36 -7.24 -18.66
N VAL A 191 -8.84 -7.11 -17.45
CA VAL A 191 -8.90 -8.12 -16.40
C VAL A 191 -10.20 -7.92 -15.62
N LYS A 192 -11.01 -8.98 -15.54
CA LYS A 192 -12.32 -9.01 -14.88
C LYS A 192 -12.19 -9.11 -13.35
N ILE A 193 -11.44 -8.19 -12.74
CA ILE A 193 -11.24 -8.11 -11.29
C ILE A 193 -12.57 -7.96 -10.53
N THR A 194 -13.60 -7.39 -11.17
CA THR A 194 -14.95 -7.28 -10.59
C THR A 194 -15.58 -8.64 -10.27
N ALA A 195 -15.17 -9.72 -10.95
CA ALA A 195 -15.61 -11.08 -10.63
C ALA A 195 -15.19 -11.53 -9.22
N TYR A 196 -14.17 -10.89 -8.63
CA TYR A 196 -13.67 -11.15 -7.29
C TYR A 196 -13.98 -10.01 -6.31
N ALA A 197 -14.75 -8.98 -6.70
CA ALA A 197 -14.98 -7.79 -5.87
C ALA A 197 -15.59 -8.12 -4.50
N ASP A 198 -16.53 -9.08 -4.46
CA ASP A 198 -17.13 -9.55 -3.20
C ASP A 198 -16.10 -10.24 -2.30
N GLU A 199 -15.32 -11.16 -2.84
CA GLU A 199 -14.29 -11.89 -2.09
C GLU A 199 -13.20 -10.94 -1.59
N LEU A 200 -12.72 -10.03 -2.45
CA LEU A 200 -11.74 -9.00 -2.10
C LEU A 200 -12.24 -8.08 -0.98
N LEU A 201 -13.54 -7.78 -0.95
CA LEU A 201 -14.13 -6.95 0.10
C LEU A 201 -14.30 -7.72 1.41
N GLN A 202 -14.86 -8.93 1.35
CA GLN A 202 -15.12 -9.75 2.53
C GLN A 202 -13.82 -10.11 3.26
N ASP A 203 -12.76 -10.42 2.52
CA ASP A 203 -11.49 -10.84 3.08
C ASP A 203 -10.67 -9.71 3.72
N LEU A 204 -11.06 -8.43 3.56
CA LEU A 204 -10.47 -7.33 4.33
C LEU A 204 -10.59 -7.58 5.85
N LYS A 205 -11.65 -8.24 6.29
CA LYS A 205 -11.83 -8.63 7.71
C LYS A 205 -10.74 -9.58 8.21
N LYS A 206 -10.21 -10.46 7.35
CA LYS A 206 -9.11 -11.38 7.71
C LYS A 206 -7.78 -10.64 7.95
N LEU A 207 -7.69 -9.41 7.46
CA LEU A 207 -6.49 -8.54 7.49
C LEU A 207 -6.54 -7.49 8.62
N GLU A 208 -7.67 -7.35 9.32
CA GLU A 208 -7.80 -6.45 10.46
C GLU A 208 -6.77 -6.78 11.56
N GLY A 209 -6.15 -5.72 12.12
CA GLY A 209 -5.06 -5.84 13.09
C GLY A 209 -3.70 -6.25 12.51
N LYS A 210 -3.64 -6.66 11.23
CA LYS A 210 -2.39 -7.03 10.54
C LYS A 210 -2.00 -6.05 9.45
N TRP A 211 -2.98 -5.38 8.86
CA TRP A 211 -2.81 -4.30 7.90
C TRP A 211 -3.25 -2.96 8.51
N PRO A 212 -2.67 -1.82 8.08
CA PRO A 212 -3.11 -0.52 8.57
C PRO A 212 -4.58 -0.26 8.23
N SER A 213 -5.36 0.20 9.21
CA SER A 213 -6.80 0.49 9.02
C SER A 213 -7.06 1.45 7.86
N GLN A 214 -6.17 2.43 7.65
CA GLN A 214 -6.25 3.35 6.53
C GLN A 214 -6.22 2.64 5.16
N VAL A 215 -5.36 1.62 4.99
CA VAL A 215 -5.28 0.84 3.75
C VAL A 215 -6.56 0.04 3.54
N LEU A 216 -7.08 -0.60 4.60
CA LEU A 216 -8.33 -1.36 4.55
C LEU A 216 -9.51 -0.46 4.15
N THR A 217 -9.65 0.71 4.80
CA THR A 217 -10.68 1.70 4.46
C THR A 217 -10.53 2.23 3.04
N MET A 218 -9.31 2.46 2.55
CA MET A 218 -9.07 2.86 1.16
C MET A 218 -9.55 1.79 0.17
N GLN A 219 -9.25 0.51 0.42
CA GLN A 219 -9.70 -0.59 -0.43
C GLN A 219 -11.22 -0.81 -0.35
N GLU A 220 -11.82 -0.75 0.84
CA GLU A 220 -13.27 -0.83 1.03
C GLU A 220 -14.00 0.26 0.22
N ASN A 221 -13.54 1.51 0.34
CA ASN A 221 -14.11 2.65 -0.39
C ASN A 221 -13.85 2.58 -1.91
N TRP A 222 -12.76 1.93 -2.33
CA TRP A 222 -12.43 1.75 -3.74
C TRP A 222 -13.27 0.66 -4.39
N ILE A 223 -13.42 -0.49 -3.71
CA ILE A 223 -14.31 -1.58 -4.12
C ILE A 223 -15.76 -1.07 -4.14
N GLY A 224 -16.16 -0.35 -3.08
CA GLY A 224 -17.40 0.42 -3.01
C GLY A 224 -18.63 -0.42 -3.35
N LYS A 225 -18.89 -1.47 -2.55
CA LYS A 225 -20.10 -2.29 -2.69
C LYS A 225 -21.33 -1.50 -2.27
N SER A 226 -22.34 -1.49 -3.12
CA SER A 226 -23.64 -0.89 -2.87
C SER A 226 -24.73 -1.89 -3.24
N VAL A 227 -25.70 -2.07 -2.34
CA VAL A 227 -26.90 -2.86 -2.63
C VAL A 227 -28.05 -1.88 -2.81
N GLY A 228 -28.79 -2.03 -3.89
CA GLY A 228 -29.88 -1.14 -4.24
C GLY A 228 -30.93 -1.80 -5.12
N LEU A 229 -31.89 -1.00 -5.55
CA LEU A 229 -32.97 -1.40 -6.45
C LEU A 229 -32.65 -0.88 -7.86
N SER A 230 -32.64 -1.79 -8.85
CA SER A 230 -32.66 -1.43 -10.27
C SER A 230 -34.06 -1.69 -10.83
N PHE A 231 -34.62 -0.72 -11.53
CA PHE A 231 -35.98 -0.79 -12.05
C PHE A 231 -36.14 0.14 -13.25
N ASP A 232 -37.22 -0.06 -14.01
CA ASP A 232 -37.49 0.73 -15.20
C ASP A 232 -38.62 1.75 -14.95
N PHE A 233 -38.44 2.96 -15.50
CA PHE A 233 -39.55 3.89 -15.75
C PHE A 233 -40.02 3.73 -17.19
N ASP A 234 -41.34 3.60 -17.39
CA ASP A 234 -41.93 3.63 -18.74
C ASP A 234 -41.90 5.06 -19.26
N ILE A 235 -41.41 5.26 -20.48
CA ILE A 235 -41.47 6.56 -21.16
C ILE A 235 -42.90 6.77 -21.64
N GLU A 236 -43.45 7.97 -21.46
CA GLU A 236 -44.74 8.34 -22.01
C GLU A 236 -44.78 8.05 -23.53
N GLU A 237 -45.90 7.50 -24.02
CA GLU A 237 -46.03 7.07 -25.40
C GLU A 237 -45.58 8.15 -26.39
N ASN A 238 -44.48 7.87 -27.08
CA ASN A 238 -43.88 8.73 -28.08
C ASN A 238 -43.32 7.88 -29.21
N ASP A 239 -43.80 8.11 -30.43
CA ASP A 239 -43.38 7.36 -31.63
C ASP A 239 -42.11 7.93 -32.27
N LYS A 240 -41.60 9.06 -31.78
CA LYS A 240 -40.42 9.71 -32.35
C LYS A 240 -39.10 9.12 -31.84
N ILE A 241 -39.13 8.44 -30.69
CA ILE A 241 -37.96 7.81 -30.05
C ILE A 241 -38.11 6.29 -29.99
N SER A 242 -36.98 5.58 -30.06
CA SER A 242 -36.93 4.13 -30.05
C SER A 242 -37.09 3.54 -28.64
N ALA A 243 -36.54 4.21 -27.64
CA ALA A 243 -36.61 3.77 -26.26
C ALA A 243 -38.05 3.85 -25.72
N LYS A 244 -38.49 2.80 -25.02
CA LYS A 244 -39.78 2.74 -24.32
C LYS A 244 -39.64 2.76 -22.80
N LYS A 245 -38.43 2.54 -22.29
CA LYS A 245 -38.13 2.44 -20.86
C LYS A 245 -36.78 3.09 -20.54
N ILE A 246 -36.65 3.54 -19.30
CA ILE A 246 -35.40 4.06 -18.74
C ILE A 246 -35.08 3.26 -17.48
N ASN A 247 -34.01 2.47 -17.53
CA ASN A 247 -33.53 1.77 -16.35
C ASN A 247 -32.83 2.77 -15.42
N VAL A 248 -33.07 2.68 -14.13
CA VAL A 248 -32.35 3.45 -13.09
C VAL A 248 -31.86 2.52 -11.99
N PHE A 249 -30.90 3.00 -11.19
CA PHE A 249 -30.45 2.34 -9.97
C PHE A 249 -30.47 3.31 -8.79
N THR A 250 -30.93 2.84 -7.63
CA THR A 250 -30.90 3.61 -6.38
C THR A 250 -30.53 2.76 -5.17
N THR A 251 -29.74 3.33 -4.27
CA THR A 251 -29.52 2.76 -2.92
C THR A 251 -30.54 3.27 -1.90
N ARG A 252 -31.43 4.18 -2.32
CA ARG A 252 -32.45 4.86 -1.52
C ARG A 252 -33.85 4.47 -2.02
N ALA A 253 -34.14 3.17 -2.13
CA ALA A 253 -35.45 2.73 -2.63
C ALA A 253 -36.62 3.26 -1.78
N GLU A 254 -36.37 3.55 -0.50
CA GLU A 254 -37.33 4.16 0.42
C GLU A 254 -37.79 5.56 0.02
N THR A 255 -37.06 6.26 -0.85
CA THR A 255 -37.42 7.62 -1.27
C THR A 255 -38.14 7.69 -2.61
N ILE A 256 -38.60 6.55 -3.15
CA ILE A 256 -39.17 6.44 -4.50
C ILE A 256 -40.31 7.45 -4.77
N TYR A 257 -41.22 7.66 -3.81
CA TYR A 257 -42.32 8.62 -3.94
C TYR A 257 -41.88 10.09 -3.98
N GLY A 258 -40.64 10.37 -3.57
CA GLY A 258 -40.05 11.70 -3.62
C GLY A 258 -39.44 12.05 -4.98
N VAL A 259 -39.46 11.13 -5.95
CA VAL A 259 -38.94 11.39 -7.30
C VAL A 259 -39.75 12.50 -7.96
N SER A 260 -39.03 13.49 -8.49
CA SER A 260 -39.62 14.70 -9.10
C SER A 260 -39.14 14.97 -10.52
N TYR A 261 -37.98 14.44 -10.91
CA TYR A 261 -37.47 14.42 -12.27
C TYR A 261 -36.53 13.21 -12.45
N ILE A 262 -36.25 12.84 -13.69
CA ILE A 262 -35.20 11.86 -14.03
C ILE A 262 -34.07 12.60 -14.74
N ALA A 263 -32.82 12.32 -14.35
CA ALA A 263 -31.64 12.91 -14.95
C ALA A 263 -30.86 11.87 -15.77
N LEU A 264 -30.62 12.17 -17.04
CA LEU A 264 -29.79 11.39 -17.94
C LEU A 264 -28.39 12.00 -18.08
N ALA A 265 -27.40 11.13 -18.28
CA ALA A 265 -26.07 11.55 -18.68
C ALA A 265 -26.10 12.25 -20.06
N PRO A 266 -25.22 13.23 -20.31
CA PRO A 266 -25.14 13.93 -21.58
C PRO A 266 -24.98 13.01 -22.79
N ASP A 267 -24.26 11.92 -22.64
CA ASP A 267 -23.94 10.94 -23.68
C ASP A 267 -24.83 9.69 -23.65
N HIS A 268 -25.94 9.72 -22.91
CA HIS A 268 -26.93 8.64 -22.86
C HIS A 268 -27.60 8.42 -24.23
N GLU A 269 -27.93 7.17 -24.58
CA GLU A 269 -28.45 6.78 -25.91
C GLU A 269 -29.69 7.59 -26.31
N ILE A 270 -30.64 7.79 -25.40
CA ILE A 270 -31.84 8.62 -25.62
C ILE A 270 -31.46 10.08 -25.95
N VAL A 271 -30.47 10.64 -25.27
CA VAL A 271 -30.02 12.03 -25.51
C VAL A 271 -29.40 12.15 -26.90
N ASN A 272 -28.56 11.18 -27.28
CA ASN A 272 -27.96 11.14 -28.62
C ASN A 272 -29.03 10.96 -29.71
N GLU A 273 -30.02 10.08 -29.50
CA GLU A 273 -31.13 9.89 -30.45
C GLU A 273 -31.93 11.19 -30.65
N LEU A 274 -32.20 11.94 -29.57
CA LEU A 274 -32.88 13.23 -29.65
C LEU A 274 -32.06 14.27 -30.43
N ILE A 275 -30.74 14.30 -30.24
CA ILE A 275 -29.82 15.18 -30.97
C ILE A 275 -29.77 14.80 -32.46
N ASP A 276 -29.56 13.52 -32.76
CA ASP A 276 -29.39 13.00 -34.13
C ASP A 276 -30.67 13.21 -34.96
N LYS A 277 -31.83 13.00 -34.36
CA LYS A 277 -33.14 13.23 -34.99
C LYS A 277 -33.61 14.69 -34.93
N LYS A 278 -32.83 15.60 -34.33
CA LYS A 278 -33.16 17.02 -34.15
C LYS A 278 -34.53 17.24 -33.50
N LEU A 279 -34.81 16.51 -32.43
CA LEU A 279 -36.08 16.54 -31.68
C LEU A 279 -36.09 17.58 -30.55
N LEU A 280 -34.99 18.32 -30.38
CA LEU A 280 -34.83 19.41 -29.41
C LEU A 280 -34.50 20.72 -30.15
N ASP A 281 -34.68 21.84 -29.46
CA ASP A 281 -34.28 23.15 -29.99
C ASP A 281 -32.78 23.19 -30.30
N GLN A 282 -32.40 23.83 -31.40
CA GLN A 282 -31.02 23.87 -31.88
C GLN A 282 -30.04 24.42 -30.84
N ASP A 283 -30.44 25.43 -30.07
CA ASP A 283 -29.62 26.01 -29.00
C ASP A 283 -29.39 25.03 -27.85
N ILE A 284 -30.38 24.19 -27.53
CA ILE A 284 -30.26 23.14 -26.51
C ILE A 284 -29.30 22.05 -26.99
N ILE A 285 -29.43 21.62 -28.25
CA ILE A 285 -28.54 20.62 -28.86
C ILE A 285 -27.08 21.06 -28.75
N VAL A 286 -26.77 22.31 -29.14
CA VAL A 286 -25.41 22.85 -29.07
C VAL A 286 -24.88 22.86 -27.63
N LYS A 287 -25.72 23.24 -26.66
CA LYS A 287 -25.32 23.25 -25.25
C LYS A 287 -25.06 21.85 -24.71
N ILE A 288 -25.90 20.86 -25.05
CA ILE A 288 -25.68 19.46 -24.65
C ILE A 288 -24.37 18.93 -25.26
N GLN A 289 -24.12 19.20 -26.55
CA GLN A 289 -22.88 18.80 -27.23
C GLN A 289 -21.64 19.44 -26.58
N ASN A 290 -21.73 20.69 -26.11
CA ASN A 290 -20.65 21.31 -25.34
C ASN A 290 -20.37 20.57 -24.03
N VAL A 291 -21.41 20.14 -23.31
CA VAL A 291 -21.25 19.33 -22.09
C VAL A 291 -20.68 17.94 -22.42
N GLN A 292 -21.09 17.30 -23.52
CA GLN A 292 -20.54 16.02 -23.97
C GLN A 292 -19.03 16.10 -24.20
N ASN A 293 -18.54 17.24 -24.71
CA ASN A 293 -17.12 17.48 -24.95
C ASN A 293 -16.30 17.77 -23.68
N GLN A 294 -16.94 17.96 -22.52
CA GLN A 294 -16.25 18.12 -21.23
C GLN A 294 -15.92 16.77 -20.60
N THR A 295 -14.78 16.70 -19.92
CA THR A 295 -14.38 15.54 -19.10
C THR A 295 -15.31 15.39 -17.87
N PRO A 296 -15.51 14.17 -17.33
CA PRO A 296 -16.28 13.97 -16.10
C PRO A 296 -15.85 14.88 -14.93
N ARG A 297 -14.54 15.14 -14.80
CA ARG A 297 -13.99 16.03 -13.77
C ARG A 297 -14.38 17.50 -14.00
N GLN A 298 -14.31 17.98 -15.25
CA GLN A 298 -14.78 19.31 -15.62
C GLN A 298 -16.28 19.45 -15.36
N ARG A 299 -17.09 18.46 -15.77
CA ARG A 299 -18.54 18.45 -15.55
C ARG A 299 -18.90 18.48 -14.06
N GLN A 300 -18.15 17.75 -13.22
CA GLN A 300 -18.38 17.74 -11.77
C GLN A 300 -17.97 19.05 -11.08
N ALA A 301 -16.93 19.73 -11.58
CA ALA A 301 -16.46 21.00 -11.04
C ALA A 301 -17.27 22.21 -11.55
N ALA A 302 -17.94 22.08 -12.68
CA ALA A 302 -18.81 23.11 -13.24
C ALA A 302 -20.09 23.29 -12.39
N PRO A 303 -20.71 24.49 -12.42
CA PRO A 303 -22.06 24.68 -11.91
C PRO A 303 -23.02 23.64 -12.51
N LYS A 304 -24.02 23.23 -11.72
CA LYS A 304 -25.03 22.27 -12.19
C LYS A 304 -25.78 22.86 -13.38
N GLU A 305 -25.73 22.14 -14.49
CA GLU A 305 -26.32 22.56 -15.76
C GLU A 305 -27.12 21.39 -16.32
N GLY A 306 -28.31 21.67 -16.85
CA GLY A 306 -29.15 20.68 -17.48
C GLY A 306 -30.25 21.27 -18.35
N TYR A 307 -30.85 20.40 -19.15
CA TYR A 307 -31.81 20.75 -20.18
C TYR A 307 -32.99 19.79 -20.18
N PHE A 308 -34.21 20.34 -20.26
CA PHE A 308 -35.42 19.55 -20.37
C PHE A 308 -35.49 18.90 -21.76
N LEU A 309 -35.79 17.60 -21.81
CA LEU A 309 -35.76 16.82 -23.05
C LEU A 309 -37.12 16.75 -23.76
N ASN A 310 -38.13 17.53 -23.34
CA ASN A 310 -39.50 17.47 -23.84
C ASN A 310 -40.12 16.06 -23.76
N LEU A 311 -39.68 15.26 -22.79
CA LEU A 311 -40.15 13.91 -22.53
C LEU A 311 -40.55 13.76 -21.06
N TYR A 312 -41.49 12.87 -20.82
CA TYR A 312 -41.91 12.45 -19.49
C TYR A 312 -41.78 10.94 -19.36
N VAL A 313 -41.58 10.49 -18.13
CA VAL A 313 -41.71 9.09 -17.75
C VAL A 313 -42.84 8.92 -16.74
N ILE A 314 -43.34 7.69 -16.60
CA ILE A 314 -44.44 7.36 -15.70
C ILE A 314 -43.89 6.73 -14.42
N HIS A 315 -44.19 7.33 -13.26
CA HIS A 315 -43.79 6.77 -11.98
C HIS A 315 -44.41 5.37 -11.78
N PRO A 316 -43.61 4.32 -11.47
CA PRO A 316 -44.10 2.94 -11.45
C PRO A 316 -45.20 2.68 -10.41
N LEU A 317 -45.12 3.33 -9.24
CA LEU A 317 -46.13 3.22 -8.18
C LEU A 317 -47.24 4.30 -8.26
N SER A 318 -46.91 5.59 -8.15
CA SER A 318 -47.92 6.67 -8.13
C SER A 318 -48.58 6.98 -9.49
N LYS A 319 -48.02 6.50 -10.60
CA LYS A 319 -48.46 6.77 -11.98
C LYS A 319 -48.39 8.25 -12.41
N GLU A 320 -47.74 9.10 -11.62
CA GLU A 320 -47.48 10.49 -11.98
C GLU A 320 -46.51 10.63 -13.16
N LYS A 321 -46.68 11.69 -13.97
CA LYS A 321 -45.72 12.05 -15.02
C LYS A 321 -44.53 12.77 -14.40
N ILE A 322 -43.32 12.32 -14.74
CA ILE A 322 -42.05 12.85 -14.23
C ILE A 322 -41.24 13.39 -15.42
N PRO A 323 -40.81 14.67 -15.42
CA PRO A 323 -40.04 15.24 -16.52
C PRO A 323 -38.65 14.61 -16.63
N LEU A 324 -38.21 14.41 -17.87
CA LEU A 324 -36.89 13.89 -18.21
C LEU A 324 -35.93 15.04 -18.57
N TRP A 325 -34.77 15.05 -17.91
CA TRP A 325 -33.73 16.06 -18.08
C TRP A 325 -32.41 15.38 -18.45
N VAL A 326 -31.57 16.11 -19.17
CA VAL A 326 -30.14 15.83 -19.22
C VAL A 326 -29.43 16.71 -18.19
N ALA A 327 -28.45 16.17 -17.47
CA ALA A 327 -27.70 16.92 -16.47
C ALA A 327 -26.21 16.59 -16.49
N ASN A 328 -25.36 17.61 -16.38
CA ASN A 328 -23.91 17.48 -16.50
C ASN A 328 -23.27 16.58 -15.44
N PHE A 329 -23.85 16.48 -14.25
CA PHE A 329 -23.31 15.72 -13.13
C PHE A 329 -23.61 14.21 -13.19
N VAL A 330 -24.47 13.76 -14.12
CA VAL A 330 -24.78 12.34 -14.31
C VAL A 330 -23.71 11.72 -15.20
N LEU A 331 -23.18 10.56 -14.78
CA LEU A 331 -22.12 9.85 -15.48
C LEU A 331 -22.67 8.63 -16.20
N SER A 332 -22.40 8.48 -17.49
CA SER A 332 -22.85 7.33 -18.29
C SER A 332 -22.22 6.01 -17.88
N ASP A 333 -21.03 6.06 -17.28
CA ASP A 333 -20.26 4.89 -16.85
C ASP A 333 -20.59 4.44 -15.42
N TYR A 334 -21.60 5.05 -14.78
CA TYR A 334 -22.11 4.66 -13.47
C TYR A 334 -23.59 4.26 -13.54
N GLY A 335 -23.89 3.00 -13.20
CA GLY A 335 -25.24 2.44 -13.34
C GLY A 335 -25.65 2.35 -14.81
N SER A 336 -26.86 2.80 -15.13
CA SER A 336 -27.43 2.85 -16.49
C SER A 336 -27.17 4.18 -17.22
N GLY A 337 -26.46 5.13 -16.60
CA GLY A 337 -26.38 6.51 -17.10
C GLY A 337 -27.66 7.33 -16.89
N ALA A 338 -28.60 6.83 -16.07
CA ALA A 338 -29.83 7.50 -15.67
C ALA A 338 -30.02 7.42 -14.15
N VAL A 339 -30.51 8.51 -13.54
CA VAL A 339 -30.71 8.60 -12.09
C VAL A 339 -32.13 9.08 -11.80
N MET A 340 -32.80 8.42 -10.85
CA MET A 340 -34.02 8.96 -10.26
C MET A 340 -33.63 10.10 -9.31
N SER A 341 -34.20 11.29 -9.48
CA SER A 341 -33.82 12.43 -8.67
C SER A 341 -34.85 12.76 -7.61
N VAL A 342 -34.38 12.80 -6.35
CA VAL A 342 -35.20 12.98 -5.14
C VAL A 342 -34.69 14.20 -4.35
N PRO A 343 -35.07 15.43 -4.75
CA PRO A 343 -34.49 16.67 -4.22
C PRO A 343 -34.58 16.85 -2.72
N ALA A 344 -35.61 16.32 -2.05
CA ALA A 344 -35.69 16.46 -0.60
C ALA A 344 -34.67 15.59 0.16
N HIS A 345 -33.98 14.66 -0.52
CA HIS A 345 -33.16 13.61 0.12
C HIS A 345 -31.80 13.33 -0.56
N ASP A 346 -31.41 14.10 -1.58
CA ASP A 346 -30.07 14.11 -2.19
C ASP A 346 -29.67 15.57 -2.47
N GLU A 347 -28.50 15.98 -1.99
CA GLU A 347 -28.01 17.37 -2.11
C GLU A 347 -27.83 17.82 -3.57
N ARG A 348 -27.35 16.94 -4.45
CA ARG A 348 -27.13 17.29 -5.86
C ARG A 348 -28.46 17.48 -6.58
N ASP A 349 -29.43 16.61 -6.25
CA ASP A 349 -30.78 16.72 -6.78
C ASP A 349 -31.48 17.99 -6.27
N TYR A 350 -31.25 18.35 -5.01
CA TYR A 350 -31.78 19.56 -4.39
C TYR A 350 -31.29 20.84 -5.06
N GLU A 351 -29.97 20.95 -5.27
CA GLU A 351 -29.36 22.11 -5.93
C GLU A 351 -29.88 22.27 -7.37
N PHE A 352 -29.97 21.16 -8.12
CA PHE A 352 -30.49 21.17 -9.47
C PHE A 352 -31.97 21.55 -9.50
N ALA A 353 -32.78 20.96 -8.62
CA ALA A 353 -34.21 21.27 -8.53
C ALA A 353 -34.47 22.73 -8.16
N LYS A 354 -33.68 23.32 -7.26
CA LYS A 354 -33.76 24.76 -6.95
C LYS A 354 -33.42 25.63 -8.16
N THR A 355 -32.37 25.28 -8.88
CA THR A 355 -31.89 26.05 -10.05
C THR A 355 -32.94 26.08 -11.17
N TYR A 356 -33.62 24.96 -11.39
CA TYR A 356 -34.60 24.80 -12.48
C TYR A 356 -36.06 24.84 -12.02
N ASN A 357 -36.32 25.24 -10.77
CA ASN A 357 -37.65 25.31 -10.16
C ASN A 357 -38.48 24.01 -10.30
N LEU A 358 -37.83 22.87 -10.05
CA LEU A 358 -38.45 21.54 -10.05
C LEU A 358 -39.06 21.24 -8.67
N ALA A 359 -40.02 20.31 -8.63
CA ALA A 359 -40.74 19.96 -7.41
C ALA A 359 -39.82 19.34 -6.35
N ILE A 360 -39.94 19.76 -5.09
CA ILE A 360 -39.20 19.19 -3.97
C ILE A 360 -40.21 18.48 -3.05
N LYS A 361 -40.30 17.15 -3.17
CA LYS A 361 -41.25 16.31 -2.43
C LYS A 361 -40.57 15.65 -1.23
N LYS A 362 -40.94 16.05 -0.02
CA LYS A 362 -40.42 15.44 1.21
C LYS A 362 -41.17 14.16 1.53
N VAL A 363 -40.43 13.05 1.65
CA VAL A 363 -40.98 11.70 1.93
C VAL A 363 -40.39 11.02 3.16
N ILE A 364 -39.44 11.65 3.86
CA ILE A 364 -38.91 11.19 5.15
C ILE A 364 -39.09 12.31 6.17
N TYR A 365 -39.54 11.95 7.37
CA TYR A 365 -39.67 12.82 8.52
C TYR A 365 -38.88 12.24 9.72
N LYS A 366 -38.09 13.09 10.39
CA LYS A 366 -37.45 12.73 11.67
C LYS A 366 -37.84 13.70 12.78
N ASP A 367 -37.70 15.00 12.57
CA ASP A 367 -38.10 16.01 13.55
C ASP A 367 -38.69 17.30 12.93
N LYS A 368 -39.18 18.20 13.80
CA LYS A 368 -39.79 19.49 13.39
C LYS A 368 -38.79 20.51 12.82
N ASN A 369 -37.50 20.32 13.03
CA ASN A 369 -36.41 21.21 12.60
C ASN A 369 -35.61 20.64 11.40
N ASP A 370 -36.09 19.57 10.78
CA ASP A 370 -35.45 18.96 9.62
C ASP A 370 -35.13 19.98 8.52
N ALA A 371 -33.90 19.91 8.00
CA ALA A 371 -33.48 20.68 6.84
C ALA A 371 -34.38 20.41 5.62
N GLN A 372 -34.47 21.40 4.71
CA GLN A 372 -35.21 21.25 3.46
C GLN A 372 -34.66 20.13 2.54
N CYS A 373 -33.36 19.83 2.67
CA CYS A 373 -32.72 18.66 2.07
C CYS A 373 -32.22 17.75 3.20
N TYR A 374 -32.96 16.67 3.47
CA TYR A 374 -32.66 15.71 4.53
C TYR A 374 -32.01 14.45 3.94
N THR A 375 -30.68 14.39 3.98
CA THR A 375 -29.87 13.36 3.30
C THR A 375 -29.59 12.12 4.15
N LEU A 376 -29.87 12.15 5.46
CA LEU A 376 -29.68 10.99 6.33
C LEU A 376 -30.59 9.82 5.91
N LYS A 377 -30.13 8.59 6.15
CA LYS A 377 -30.80 7.33 5.74
C LYS A 377 -31.70 6.74 6.83
N GLU A 378 -32.14 7.56 7.78
CA GLU A 378 -32.88 7.20 8.98
C GLU A 378 -34.08 8.14 9.17
N GLY A 379 -35.14 7.66 9.81
CA GLY A 379 -36.41 8.36 9.96
C GLY A 379 -37.59 7.56 9.42
N VAL A 380 -38.76 8.18 9.44
CA VAL A 380 -40.05 7.56 9.12
C VAL A 380 -40.58 8.08 7.80
N LEU A 381 -41.14 7.22 6.96
CA LEU A 381 -41.72 7.60 5.69
C LEU A 381 -43.04 8.36 5.86
N ILE A 382 -43.19 9.41 5.07
CA ILE A 382 -44.41 10.21 4.90
C ILE A 382 -44.67 10.41 3.40
N ASN A 383 -45.91 10.73 3.02
CA ASN A 383 -46.28 10.99 1.62
C ASN A 383 -45.84 9.87 0.64
N SER A 384 -45.82 8.63 1.12
CA SER A 384 -45.28 7.43 0.45
C SER A 384 -46.32 6.33 0.26
N GLY A 385 -47.61 6.67 0.33
CA GLY A 385 -48.71 5.75 0.05
C GLY A 385 -48.78 4.60 1.06
N GLU A 386 -48.75 3.35 0.58
CA GLU A 386 -48.82 2.15 1.42
C GLU A 386 -47.60 1.97 2.35
N PHE A 387 -46.54 2.75 2.17
CA PHE A 387 -45.31 2.68 2.97
C PHE A 387 -45.20 3.78 4.05
N ASP A 388 -46.23 4.62 4.21
CA ASP A 388 -46.25 5.62 5.28
C ASP A 388 -46.09 4.98 6.66
N GLN A 389 -45.45 5.71 7.58
CA GLN A 389 -45.15 5.30 8.96
C GLN A 389 -44.11 4.17 9.11
N LEU A 390 -43.52 3.68 8.03
CA LEU A 390 -42.42 2.73 8.10
C LEU A 390 -41.08 3.42 8.33
N GLU A 391 -40.19 2.77 9.07
CA GLU A 391 -38.79 3.20 9.21
C GLU A 391 -38.01 2.98 7.90
N CYS A 392 -37.09 3.88 7.57
CA CYS A 392 -36.34 3.88 6.29
C CYS A 392 -35.75 2.51 5.89
N ASN A 393 -35.15 1.77 6.83
CA ASN A 393 -34.56 0.46 6.53
C ASN A 393 -35.62 -0.60 6.18
N GLU A 394 -36.73 -0.63 6.94
CA GLU A 394 -37.84 -1.54 6.68
C GLU A 394 -38.54 -1.20 5.35
N ALA A 395 -38.77 0.09 5.11
CA ALA A 395 -39.35 0.60 3.87
C ALA A 395 -38.51 0.23 2.64
N ARG A 396 -37.18 0.39 2.71
CA ARG A 396 -36.27 0.04 1.62
C ARG A 396 -36.41 -1.42 1.20
N GLU A 397 -36.49 -2.32 2.17
CA GLU A 397 -36.68 -3.76 1.94
C GLU A 397 -38.05 -4.07 1.35
N LYS A 398 -39.13 -3.52 1.94
CA LYS A 398 -40.51 -3.74 1.46
C LYS A 398 -40.76 -3.19 0.07
N ILE A 399 -40.25 -1.99 -0.24
CA ILE A 399 -40.36 -1.39 -1.58
C ILE A 399 -39.59 -2.24 -2.59
N SER A 400 -38.37 -2.67 -2.26
CA SER A 400 -37.59 -3.52 -3.17
C SER A 400 -38.32 -4.84 -3.48
N LEU A 401 -38.89 -5.49 -2.47
CA LEU A 401 -39.71 -6.70 -2.64
C LEU A 401 -40.97 -6.44 -3.46
N LYS A 402 -41.63 -5.30 -3.27
CA LYS A 402 -42.80 -4.91 -4.07
C LYS A 402 -42.44 -4.79 -5.54
N PHE A 403 -41.36 -4.09 -5.86
CA PHE A 403 -40.87 -3.96 -7.24
C PHE A 403 -40.53 -5.31 -7.88
N GLU A 404 -39.91 -6.22 -7.12
CA GLU A 404 -39.65 -7.59 -7.58
C GLU A 404 -40.94 -8.36 -7.84
N SER A 405 -41.91 -8.30 -6.91
CA SER A 405 -43.19 -9.02 -7.03
C SER A 405 -44.05 -8.53 -8.20
N LEU A 406 -43.95 -7.24 -8.55
CA LEU A 406 -44.66 -6.64 -9.67
C LEU A 406 -43.90 -6.78 -11.00
N GLY A 407 -42.67 -7.31 -10.99
CA GLY A 407 -41.82 -7.40 -12.18
C GLY A 407 -41.34 -6.03 -12.68
N PHE A 408 -41.38 -4.99 -11.85
CA PHE A 408 -40.94 -3.63 -12.21
C PHE A 408 -39.43 -3.43 -12.01
N GLY A 409 -38.79 -4.26 -11.19
CA GLY A 409 -37.36 -4.17 -10.91
C GLY A 409 -36.82 -5.36 -10.12
N LYS A 410 -35.54 -5.28 -9.77
CA LYS A 410 -34.83 -6.29 -8.97
C LYS A 410 -33.79 -5.66 -8.08
N LYS A 411 -33.48 -6.30 -6.94
CA LYS A 411 -32.31 -5.95 -6.15
C LYS A 411 -31.05 -6.24 -6.95
N VAL A 412 -30.13 -5.27 -6.95
CA VAL A 412 -28.84 -5.37 -7.65
C VAL A 412 -27.73 -4.95 -6.69
N THR A 413 -26.66 -5.74 -6.69
CA THR A 413 -25.40 -5.37 -6.07
C THR A 413 -24.53 -4.69 -7.14
N ASN A 414 -24.17 -3.44 -6.89
CA ASN A 414 -23.25 -2.67 -7.73
C ASN A 414 -21.94 -2.44 -6.99
N PHE A 415 -20.85 -2.41 -7.74
CA PHE A 415 -19.51 -2.10 -7.24
C PHE A 415 -18.99 -0.82 -7.90
N LYS A 416 -18.24 -0.03 -7.14
CA LYS A 416 -17.53 1.14 -7.67
C LYS A 416 -16.29 0.73 -8.46
N ILE A 417 -15.60 -0.32 -8.01
CA ILE A 417 -14.44 -0.87 -8.73
C ILE A 417 -14.83 -1.29 -10.14
N ARG A 418 -13.94 -1.01 -11.08
CA ARG A 418 -14.10 -1.35 -12.50
C ARG A 418 -13.13 -2.45 -12.88
N ASP A 419 -13.42 -3.12 -13.98
CA ASP A 419 -12.46 -4.03 -14.59
C ASP A 419 -11.20 -3.28 -15.00
N TRP A 420 -10.06 -3.96 -14.84
CA TRP A 420 -8.75 -3.35 -14.95
C TRP A 420 -8.25 -3.42 -16.40
N GLY A 421 -8.15 -2.26 -17.06
CA GLY A 421 -7.58 -2.15 -18.40
C GLY A 421 -6.06 -2.31 -18.37
N VAL A 422 -5.56 -3.39 -18.98
CA VAL A 422 -4.14 -3.80 -18.93
C VAL A 422 -3.36 -3.49 -20.21
N SER A 423 -4.01 -3.08 -21.30
CA SER A 423 -3.34 -2.77 -22.56
C SER A 423 -2.69 -1.38 -22.57
N ARG A 424 -1.47 -1.30 -23.09
CA ARG A 424 -0.72 -0.06 -23.26
C ARG A 424 -0.17 0.02 -24.68
N GLN A 425 -0.38 1.16 -25.33
CA GLN A 425 0.15 1.49 -26.67
C GLN A 425 1.59 2.01 -26.53
N ARG A 426 2.45 1.20 -25.92
CA ARG A 426 3.84 1.51 -25.57
C ARG A 426 4.74 0.34 -25.92
N TYR A 427 6.04 0.62 -26.06
CA TYR A 427 7.01 -0.39 -26.41
C TYR A 427 7.53 -1.14 -25.19
N TRP A 428 7.91 -0.42 -24.12
CA TRP A 428 8.62 -1.03 -22.98
C TRP A 428 7.67 -1.68 -21.97
N GLY A 429 7.06 -2.80 -22.37
CA GLY A 429 6.24 -3.66 -21.52
C GLY A 429 6.15 -5.07 -22.11
N ALA A 430 5.63 -6.01 -21.36
CA ALA A 430 5.47 -7.38 -21.83
C ALA A 430 4.47 -7.46 -23.00
N PRO A 431 4.83 -8.05 -24.15
CA PRO A 431 3.89 -8.20 -25.27
C PRO A 431 2.66 -9.01 -24.87
N ILE A 432 1.46 -8.56 -25.25
CA ILE A 432 0.24 -9.32 -25.01
C ILE A 432 0.25 -10.59 -25.90
N PRO A 433 0.06 -11.80 -25.34
CA PRO A 433 0.28 -13.05 -26.06
C PRO A 433 -0.92 -13.47 -26.94
N MET A 434 -1.47 -12.52 -27.69
CA MET A 434 -2.64 -12.70 -28.55
C MET A 434 -2.28 -12.45 -30.01
N VAL A 435 -3.01 -13.12 -30.91
CA VAL A 435 -2.83 -13.06 -32.37
C VAL A 435 -4.16 -12.67 -33.01
N ARG A 436 -4.12 -11.65 -33.87
CA ARG A 436 -5.24 -11.19 -34.69
C ARG A 436 -5.20 -11.89 -36.04
N CYS A 437 -6.22 -12.68 -36.34
CA CYS A 437 -6.36 -13.43 -37.58
C CYS A 437 -7.67 -13.07 -38.29
N ASP A 438 -7.61 -12.71 -39.56
CA ASP A 438 -8.80 -12.32 -40.35
C ASP A 438 -9.85 -13.43 -40.44
N SER A 439 -9.46 -14.70 -40.30
CA SER A 439 -10.39 -15.85 -40.31
C SER A 439 -10.87 -16.28 -38.93
N CYS A 440 -10.07 -16.08 -37.87
CA CYS A 440 -10.36 -16.64 -36.54
C CYS A 440 -10.68 -15.60 -35.47
N GLY A 441 -10.54 -14.30 -35.79
CA GLY A 441 -10.58 -13.22 -34.82
C GLY A 441 -9.33 -13.19 -33.95
N ILE A 442 -9.50 -12.83 -32.68
CA ILE A 442 -8.44 -12.79 -31.68
C ILE A 442 -8.30 -14.18 -31.05
N VAL A 443 -7.11 -14.76 -31.16
CA VAL A 443 -6.78 -16.08 -30.60
C VAL A 443 -5.50 -16.01 -29.76
N PRO A 444 -5.40 -16.76 -28.65
CA PRO A 444 -4.16 -16.80 -27.87
C PRO A 444 -3.04 -17.47 -28.66
N GLN A 445 -1.80 -17.07 -28.40
CA GLN A 445 -0.61 -17.83 -28.81
C GLN A 445 -0.58 -19.18 -28.07
N LYS A 446 0.10 -20.18 -28.65
CA LYS A 446 0.35 -21.45 -27.96
C LYS A 446 1.38 -21.27 -26.84
N ILE A 447 1.16 -21.93 -25.70
CA ILE A 447 2.07 -21.88 -24.54
C ILE A 447 3.49 -22.32 -24.93
N GLU A 448 3.63 -23.34 -25.78
CA GLU A 448 4.94 -23.82 -26.25
C GLU A 448 5.75 -22.79 -27.07
N ASN A 449 5.09 -21.75 -27.59
CA ASN A 449 5.72 -20.69 -28.40
C ASN A 449 6.09 -19.45 -27.57
N LEU A 450 5.88 -19.47 -26.25
CA LEU A 450 6.22 -18.38 -25.35
C LEU A 450 7.71 -18.44 -24.96
N PRO A 451 8.36 -17.29 -24.67
CA PRO A 451 7.79 -15.94 -24.65
C PRO A 451 7.70 -15.29 -26.04
N ILE A 452 6.69 -14.44 -26.25
CA ILE A 452 6.78 -13.39 -27.26
C ILE A 452 7.62 -12.26 -26.67
N THR A 453 8.82 -12.03 -27.21
CA THR A 453 9.75 -11.00 -26.75
C THR A 453 9.64 -9.70 -27.56
N LEU A 454 10.10 -8.59 -26.98
CA LEU A 454 10.22 -7.32 -27.70
C LEU A 454 11.35 -7.36 -28.74
N PRO A 455 11.18 -6.75 -29.93
CA PRO A 455 12.27 -6.56 -30.89
C PRO A 455 13.21 -5.45 -30.39
N GLU A 456 14.52 -5.59 -30.63
CA GLU A 456 15.51 -4.56 -30.24
C GLU A 456 15.69 -3.47 -31.32
N ASP A 457 15.36 -3.78 -32.56
CA ASP A 457 15.46 -2.92 -33.75
C ASP A 457 14.24 -2.01 -33.94
N VAL A 458 13.81 -1.34 -32.88
CA VAL A 458 12.64 -0.44 -32.89
C VAL A 458 13.04 1.03 -32.73
N VAL A 459 12.33 1.92 -33.42
CA VAL A 459 12.47 3.38 -33.23
C VAL A 459 11.45 3.85 -32.19
N ILE A 460 11.95 4.34 -31.06
CA ILE A 460 11.14 4.81 -29.93
C ILE A 460 11.28 6.33 -29.82
N ASN A 461 10.46 7.04 -30.57
CA ASN A 461 10.47 8.51 -30.62
C ASN A 461 9.40 9.16 -29.71
N GLY A 462 8.69 8.34 -28.92
CA GLY A 462 7.61 8.80 -28.05
C GLY A 462 6.26 9.03 -28.75
N GLU A 463 6.14 8.72 -30.05
CA GLU A 463 4.92 8.87 -30.84
C GLU A 463 4.29 7.53 -31.26
N GLY A 464 3.02 7.31 -30.89
CA GLY A 464 2.29 6.11 -31.29
C GLY A 464 2.72 4.85 -30.55
N ASN A 465 2.18 3.71 -30.97
CA ASN A 465 2.69 2.40 -30.55
C ASN A 465 3.86 1.98 -31.47
N PRO A 466 5.11 1.89 -30.98
CA PRO A 466 6.25 1.55 -31.84
C PRO A 466 6.16 0.14 -32.45
N LEU A 467 5.57 -0.82 -31.74
CA LEU A 467 5.41 -2.20 -32.22
C LEU A 467 4.44 -2.29 -33.41
N ASP A 468 3.46 -1.39 -33.48
CA ASP A 468 2.49 -1.36 -34.58
C ASP A 468 3.16 -1.02 -35.93
N LYS A 469 4.25 -0.23 -35.88
CA LYS A 469 5.04 0.16 -37.06
C LYS A 469 6.05 -0.93 -37.47
N HIS A 470 6.30 -1.94 -36.64
CA HIS A 470 7.34 -2.95 -36.83
C HIS A 470 6.85 -4.20 -37.57
N LYS A 471 6.67 -4.11 -38.89
CA LYS A 471 6.05 -5.16 -39.73
C LYS A 471 6.63 -6.57 -39.54
N ALA A 472 7.95 -6.72 -39.59
CA ALA A 472 8.61 -8.03 -39.50
C ALA A 472 8.37 -8.76 -38.17
N TRP A 473 8.25 -8.00 -37.07
CA TRP A 473 7.96 -8.55 -35.75
C TRP A 473 6.47 -8.86 -35.62
N LYS A 474 5.60 -8.03 -36.17
CA LYS A 474 4.14 -8.17 -36.05
C LYS A 474 3.61 -9.35 -36.86
N GLU A 475 4.17 -9.64 -38.04
CA GLU A 475 3.74 -10.76 -38.88
C GLU A 475 3.97 -12.11 -38.17
N CYS A 476 2.98 -13.00 -38.26
CA CYS A 476 3.05 -14.36 -37.72
C CYS A 476 2.07 -15.31 -38.43
N ILE A 477 2.05 -16.56 -37.98
CA ILE A 477 1.07 -17.56 -38.39
C ILE A 477 0.03 -17.73 -37.27
N CYS A 478 -1.24 -17.78 -37.65
CA CYS A 478 -2.35 -18.02 -36.73
C CYS A 478 -2.19 -19.39 -36.06
N PRO A 479 -2.11 -19.46 -34.72
CA PRO A 479 -1.94 -20.72 -34.00
C PRO A 479 -3.14 -21.67 -34.12
N LYS A 480 -4.31 -21.15 -34.53
CA LYS A 480 -5.56 -21.92 -34.69
C LYS A 480 -5.76 -22.49 -36.10
N CYS A 481 -5.49 -21.70 -37.15
CA CYS A 481 -5.80 -22.12 -38.54
C CYS A 481 -4.61 -22.16 -39.50
N GLY A 482 -3.40 -21.78 -39.07
CA GLY A 482 -2.20 -21.82 -39.91
C GLY A 482 -2.09 -20.74 -40.99
N LYS A 483 -3.07 -19.84 -41.12
CA LYS A 483 -3.03 -18.71 -42.06
C LYS A 483 -2.15 -17.57 -41.54
N ARG A 484 -1.79 -16.63 -42.41
CA ARG A 484 -1.12 -15.37 -42.01
C ARG A 484 -1.97 -14.60 -41.00
N ALA A 485 -1.31 -14.02 -40.00
CA ALA A 485 -1.92 -13.28 -38.91
C ALA A 485 -0.94 -12.23 -38.37
N GLN A 486 -1.40 -11.42 -37.41
CA GLN A 486 -0.59 -10.39 -36.77
C GLN A 486 -0.59 -10.57 -35.25
N LYS A 487 0.58 -10.46 -34.62
CA LYS A 487 0.69 -10.38 -33.16
C LYS A 487 -0.01 -9.12 -32.66
N GLU A 488 -0.55 -9.18 -31.45
CA GLU A 488 -0.99 -7.99 -30.73
C GLU A 488 0.21 -7.05 -30.52
N SER A 489 0.03 -5.77 -30.85
CA SER A 489 1.09 -4.76 -30.72
C SER A 489 1.04 -4.04 -29.38
N ASP A 490 -0.05 -4.13 -28.64
CA ASP A 490 -0.14 -3.60 -27.29
C ASP A 490 0.68 -4.44 -26.30
N THR A 491 1.23 -3.76 -25.30
CA THR A 491 1.96 -4.36 -24.17
C THR A 491 1.11 -4.32 -22.90
N LEU A 492 1.48 -5.15 -21.93
CA LEU A 492 0.88 -5.17 -20.61
C LEU A 492 1.34 -3.96 -19.78
N ASP A 493 0.44 -3.51 -18.93
CA ASP A 493 0.71 -2.53 -17.88
C ASP A 493 1.60 -3.12 -16.77
N THR A 494 2.55 -2.33 -16.27
CA THR A 494 3.53 -2.70 -15.23
C THR A 494 2.94 -3.31 -13.96
N PHE A 495 1.66 -3.02 -13.65
CA PHE A 495 0.99 -3.63 -12.51
C PHE A 495 0.68 -5.11 -12.73
N PHE A 496 0.65 -5.61 -13.96
CA PHE A 496 0.46 -7.03 -14.25
C PHE A 496 1.63 -7.84 -13.72
N GLU A 497 2.86 -7.41 -14.01
CA GLU A 497 4.09 -8.05 -13.60
C GLU A 497 4.27 -7.99 -12.08
N SER A 498 4.05 -6.81 -11.48
CA SER A 498 4.16 -6.61 -10.02
C SER A 498 3.01 -7.24 -9.21
N SER A 499 1.98 -7.80 -9.84
CA SER A 499 0.88 -8.45 -9.11
C SER A 499 1.17 -9.88 -8.65
N TRP A 500 2.29 -10.50 -9.05
CA TRP A 500 2.57 -11.91 -8.71
C TRP A 500 4.04 -12.22 -8.38
N TYR A 501 4.94 -11.25 -8.49
CA TYR A 501 6.38 -11.44 -8.26
C TYR A 501 6.74 -12.06 -6.89
N PHE A 502 5.93 -11.80 -5.86
CA PHE A 502 6.10 -12.39 -4.53
C PHE A 502 5.99 -13.93 -4.56
N ALA A 503 5.14 -14.49 -5.43
CA ALA A 503 5.00 -15.93 -5.62
C ALA A 503 6.19 -16.49 -6.42
N ARG A 504 6.71 -15.71 -7.38
CA ARG A 504 7.91 -16.09 -8.14
C ARG A 504 9.14 -16.20 -7.25
N PHE A 505 9.32 -15.23 -6.35
CA PHE A 505 10.38 -15.29 -5.34
C PHE A 505 10.23 -16.46 -4.36
N ALA A 506 9.01 -16.88 -4.04
CA ALA A 506 8.78 -18.06 -3.21
C ALA A 506 9.14 -19.38 -3.92
N SER A 507 9.23 -19.40 -5.24
CA SER A 507 9.61 -20.58 -6.02
C SER A 507 11.12 -20.83 -5.97
N ASP A 508 11.53 -22.11 -5.95
CA ASP A 508 12.94 -22.49 -6.11
C ASP A 508 13.51 -22.03 -7.47
N ASP A 509 14.75 -21.55 -7.49
CA ASP A 509 15.39 -20.88 -8.63
C ASP A 509 15.88 -21.93 -9.61
N LYS A 510 16.18 -23.12 -9.09
CA LYS A 510 16.49 -24.31 -9.86
C LYS A 510 15.35 -24.73 -10.78
N THR A 511 14.09 -24.40 -10.45
CA THR A 511 12.91 -24.75 -11.27
C THR A 511 12.40 -23.59 -12.12
N TRP A 512 13.02 -22.41 -12.05
CA TRP A 512 12.55 -21.20 -12.72
C TRP A 512 12.46 -21.35 -14.24
N GLN A 513 13.29 -22.19 -14.87
CA GLN A 513 13.26 -22.42 -16.32
C GLN A 513 12.01 -23.20 -16.76
N GLU A 514 11.48 -24.04 -15.88
CA GLU A 514 10.47 -25.05 -16.20
C GLU A 514 9.06 -24.60 -15.81
N LYS A 515 8.92 -23.96 -14.65
CA LYS A 515 7.62 -23.67 -14.01
C LYS A 515 7.55 -22.22 -13.57
N ALA A 516 6.36 -21.63 -13.59
CA ALA A 516 6.10 -20.28 -13.09
C ALA A 516 6.27 -20.21 -11.56
N VAL A 517 5.75 -21.21 -10.86
CA VAL A 517 5.89 -21.40 -9.42
C VAL A 517 6.12 -22.88 -9.11
N ASP A 518 7.02 -23.16 -8.18
CA ASP A 518 7.25 -24.51 -7.64
C ASP A 518 6.31 -24.78 -6.46
N GLU A 519 5.47 -25.80 -6.59
CA GLU A 519 4.42 -26.10 -5.61
C GLU A 519 4.96 -26.35 -4.20
N GLN A 520 6.04 -27.13 -4.06
CA GLN A 520 6.63 -27.43 -2.76
C GLN A 520 7.12 -26.15 -2.08
N SER A 521 7.83 -25.31 -2.84
CA SER A 521 8.42 -24.08 -2.35
C SER A 521 7.36 -23.04 -1.98
N VAL A 522 6.35 -22.82 -2.83
CA VAL A 522 5.27 -21.86 -2.50
C VAL A 522 4.42 -22.33 -1.34
N ASN A 523 4.15 -23.64 -1.20
CA ASN A 523 3.41 -24.17 -0.04
C ASN A 523 4.15 -23.96 1.28
N TYR A 524 5.48 -23.92 1.26
CA TYR A 524 6.29 -23.63 2.43
C TYR A 524 6.43 -22.14 2.71
N TRP A 525 6.81 -21.36 1.68
CA TRP A 525 7.15 -19.95 1.85
C TRP A 525 5.93 -19.04 1.96
N MET A 526 4.86 -19.31 1.20
CA MET A 526 3.68 -18.46 1.20
C MET A 526 2.83 -18.70 2.46
N ASN A 527 2.18 -17.67 3.00
CA ASN A 527 2.17 -16.27 2.53
C ASN A 527 3.44 -15.50 2.93
N VAL A 528 3.65 -14.32 2.34
CA VAL A 528 4.66 -13.37 2.85
C VAL A 528 4.30 -13.02 4.29
N ASP A 529 5.24 -13.17 5.22
CA ASP A 529 4.99 -12.92 6.64
C ASP A 529 4.95 -11.44 6.97
N GLU A 530 5.90 -10.68 6.41
CA GLU A 530 6.01 -9.23 6.58
C GLU A 530 6.20 -8.59 5.21
N TYR A 531 5.23 -7.81 4.76
CA TYR A 531 5.31 -7.03 3.52
C TYR A 531 5.48 -5.54 3.83
N ILE A 532 6.52 -4.92 3.29
CA ILE A 532 6.92 -3.55 3.62
C ILE A 532 6.85 -2.68 2.37
N GLY A 533 6.16 -1.55 2.45
CA GLY A 533 5.94 -0.71 1.27
C GLY A 533 5.28 0.64 1.54
N GLY A 534 5.14 1.43 0.48
CA GLY A 534 4.49 2.74 0.55
C GLY A 534 2.96 2.66 0.57
N ILE A 535 2.31 3.56 1.31
CA ILE A 535 0.83 3.64 1.35
C ILE A 535 0.22 4.07 0.01
N GLU A 536 1.00 4.72 -0.86
CA GLU A 536 0.60 5.09 -2.22
C GLU A 536 0.08 3.91 -3.06
N HIS A 537 0.46 2.69 -2.70
CA HIS A 537 0.08 1.46 -3.41
C HIS A 537 -1.19 0.79 -2.87
N ALA A 538 -1.90 1.41 -1.92
CA ALA A 538 -3.07 0.84 -1.24
C ALA A 538 -4.19 0.34 -2.17
N ILE A 539 -4.54 1.11 -3.20
CA ILE A 539 -5.64 0.80 -4.14
C ILE A 539 -5.15 0.33 -5.53
N LEU A 540 -3.83 0.29 -5.72
CA LEU A 540 -3.18 -0.15 -6.96
C LEU A 540 -2.57 -1.54 -6.72
N HIS A 541 -1.24 -1.63 -6.66
CA HIS A 541 -0.48 -2.86 -6.42
C HIS A 541 -1.05 -3.74 -5.31
N LEU A 542 -1.37 -3.19 -4.12
CA LEU A 542 -1.87 -4.03 -3.02
C LEU A 542 -3.23 -4.66 -3.32
N LEU A 543 -4.09 -4.03 -4.13
CA LEU A 543 -5.36 -4.60 -4.55
C LEU A 543 -5.15 -5.63 -5.66
N TYR A 544 -4.30 -5.33 -6.65
CA TYR A 544 -4.01 -6.22 -7.76
C TYR A 544 -3.27 -7.49 -7.33
N ALA A 545 -2.33 -7.39 -6.37
CA ALA A 545 -1.65 -8.54 -5.77
C ALA A 545 -2.63 -9.49 -5.06
N ARG A 546 -3.63 -8.95 -4.34
CA ARG A 546 -4.69 -9.75 -3.70
C ARG A 546 -5.56 -10.45 -4.75
N PHE A 547 -5.93 -9.73 -5.81
CA PHE A 547 -6.65 -10.34 -6.93
C PHE A 547 -5.84 -11.45 -7.59
N PHE A 548 -4.57 -11.21 -7.92
CA PHE A 548 -3.71 -12.21 -8.55
C PHE A 548 -3.46 -13.43 -7.66
N GLN A 549 -3.31 -13.25 -6.35
CA GLN A 549 -3.25 -14.37 -5.40
C GLN A 549 -4.47 -15.29 -5.56
N LYS A 550 -5.67 -14.71 -5.60
CA LYS A 550 -6.95 -15.45 -5.73
C LYS A 550 -7.11 -16.07 -7.12
N ALA A 551 -6.80 -15.32 -8.17
CA ALA A 551 -6.88 -15.82 -9.54
C ALA A 551 -5.87 -16.96 -9.78
N LEU A 552 -4.64 -16.85 -9.27
CA LEU A 552 -3.64 -17.92 -9.36
C LEU A 552 -3.98 -19.11 -8.47
N ARG A 553 -4.65 -18.90 -7.32
CA ARG A 553 -5.26 -19.99 -6.52
C ARG A 553 -6.29 -20.76 -7.34
N ASP A 554 -7.21 -20.06 -7.99
CA ASP A 554 -8.29 -20.68 -8.76
C ASP A 554 -7.81 -21.31 -10.07
N LEU A 555 -6.64 -20.88 -10.57
CA LEU A 555 -5.91 -21.53 -11.66
C LEU A 555 -5.04 -22.72 -11.21
N GLY A 556 -4.93 -22.98 -9.91
CA GLY A 556 -4.20 -24.13 -9.34
C GLY A 556 -2.70 -23.91 -9.09
N TYR A 557 -2.20 -22.68 -9.19
CA TYR A 557 -0.80 -22.35 -8.91
C TYR A 557 -0.52 -22.07 -7.44
N LEU A 558 -1.52 -21.57 -6.70
CA LEU A 558 -1.42 -21.20 -5.28
C LEU A 558 -2.56 -21.83 -4.49
N LYS A 559 -2.46 -21.81 -3.15
CA LYS A 559 -3.49 -22.40 -2.26
C LYS A 559 -4.16 -21.41 -1.31
N ASN A 560 -3.46 -20.32 -0.96
CA ASN A 560 -3.93 -19.37 0.05
C ASN A 560 -4.78 -18.25 -0.56
N ASP A 561 -5.59 -17.60 0.28
CA ASP A 561 -6.53 -16.55 -0.14
C ASP A 561 -5.91 -15.15 -0.26
N GLU A 562 -4.84 -14.88 0.49
CA GLU A 562 -4.23 -13.55 0.64
C GLU A 562 -2.70 -13.66 0.55
N PRO A 563 -2.00 -12.75 -0.16
CA PRO A 563 -0.57 -12.90 -0.41
C PRO A 563 0.30 -12.45 0.76
N PHE A 564 -0.18 -11.51 1.59
CA PHE A 564 0.60 -10.86 2.66
C PHE A 564 -0.10 -10.99 4.01
N ASN A 565 0.53 -11.68 4.95
CA ASN A 565 0.00 -11.88 6.30
C ASN A 565 -0.04 -10.57 7.09
N ARG A 566 1.03 -9.77 7.03
CA ARG A 566 1.13 -8.44 7.66
C ARG A 566 1.64 -7.43 6.66
N LEU A 567 1.16 -6.20 6.78
CA LEU A 567 1.56 -5.06 5.96
C LEU A 567 2.10 -3.94 6.85
N LEU A 568 3.33 -3.52 6.61
CA LEU A 568 3.91 -2.34 7.20
C LEU A 568 4.01 -1.25 6.13
N THR A 569 3.18 -0.20 6.25
CA THR A 569 3.32 0.97 5.40
C THR A 569 4.34 1.94 5.99
N GLN A 570 5.55 2.03 5.43
CA GLN A 570 6.54 2.96 5.97
C GLN A 570 6.12 4.41 5.74
N GLY A 571 6.47 5.28 6.68
CA GLY A 571 6.31 6.72 6.51
C GLY A 571 7.29 7.25 5.45
N MET A 572 6.88 8.33 4.79
CA MET A 572 7.70 8.95 3.76
C MET A 572 8.95 9.59 4.36
N VAL A 573 10.04 9.60 3.59
CA VAL A 573 11.21 10.42 3.89
C VAL A 573 11.01 11.77 3.21
N THR A 574 11.03 12.83 4.00
CA THR A 574 10.80 14.20 3.58
C THR A 574 12.07 15.03 3.74
N LYS A 575 12.21 16.06 2.91
CA LYS A 575 13.25 17.07 3.01
C LYS A 575 12.63 18.42 2.64
N ASP A 576 12.82 19.39 3.50
CA ASP A 576 12.26 20.75 3.37
C ASP A 576 10.73 20.72 3.29
N GLY A 577 10.09 19.83 4.09
CA GLY A 577 8.63 19.69 4.16
C GLY A 577 7.99 18.98 2.94
N ALA A 578 8.80 18.45 2.02
CA ALA A 578 8.31 17.73 0.85
C ALA A 578 8.87 16.30 0.80
N LYS A 579 8.06 15.33 0.34
CA LYS A 579 8.52 13.97 0.02
C LYS A 579 9.75 14.03 -0.90
N MET A 580 10.79 13.24 -0.60
CA MET A 580 11.93 13.10 -1.49
C MET A 580 11.49 12.49 -2.83
N SER A 581 11.76 13.19 -3.92
CA SER A 581 11.56 12.68 -5.28
C SER A 581 12.54 13.29 -6.27
N LYS A 582 12.96 12.50 -7.26
CA LYS A 582 13.86 12.97 -8.33
C LYS A 582 13.27 14.18 -9.07
N SER A 583 11.96 14.18 -9.30
CA SER A 583 11.24 15.29 -9.95
C SER A 583 11.33 16.62 -9.18
N LYS A 584 11.48 16.58 -7.85
CA LYS A 584 11.60 17.78 -7.00
C LYS A 584 13.04 18.20 -6.74
N GLY A 585 14.03 17.41 -7.15
CA GLY A 585 15.45 17.70 -6.93
C GLY A 585 15.91 17.68 -5.47
N ASN A 586 15.08 17.23 -4.53
CA ASN A 586 15.38 17.20 -3.08
C ASN A 586 15.91 15.83 -2.60
N VAL A 587 16.37 14.98 -3.51
CA VAL A 587 16.87 13.64 -3.21
C VAL A 587 18.24 13.71 -2.53
N VAL A 588 18.43 12.88 -1.51
CA VAL A 588 19.75 12.59 -0.94
C VAL A 588 20.24 11.24 -1.48
N ASP A 589 21.39 11.29 -2.14
CA ASP A 589 22.08 10.13 -2.72
C ASP A 589 22.81 9.36 -1.59
N PRO A 590 22.55 8.04 -1.43
CA PRO A 590 23.21 7.24 -0.40
C PRO A 590 24.73 7.10 -0.62
N ASP A 591 25.24 7.19 -1.85
CA ASP A 591 26.68 7.02 -2.12
C ASP A 591 27.52 8.07 -1.36
N TYR A 592 27.05 9.32 -1.33
CA TYR A 592 27.69 10.40 -0.56
C TYR A 592 27.76 10.07 0.93
N ILE A 593 26.71 9.47 1.48
CA ILE A 593 26.63 9.11 2.90
C ILE A 593 27.58 7.95 3.19
N ILE A 594 27.59 6.93 2.33
CA ILE A 594 28.45 5.75 2.48
C ILE A 594 29.93 6.17 2.42
N GLU A 595 30.30 7.02 1.47
CA GLU A 595 31.68 7.52 1.34
C GLU A 595 32.13 8.29 2.58
N LYS A 596 31.26 9.14 3.14
CA LYS A 596 31.62 10.04 4.23
C LYS A 596 31.44 9.46 5.63
N TYR A 597 30.39 8.67 5.84
CA TYR A 597 29.95 8.19 7.16
C TYR A 597 29.82 6.67 7.25
N GLY A 598 29.90 5.94 6.14
CA GLY A 598 29.67 4.49 6.08
C GLY A 598 28.18 4.11 5.99
N ALA A 599 27.93 2.92 5.46
CA ALA A 599 26.62 2.30 5.37
C ALA A 599 25.93 2.11 6.74
N ASP A 600 26.68 1.71 7.77
CA ASP A 600 26.09 1.52 9.11
C ASP A 600 25.52 2.84 9.66
N SER A 601 26.16 3.98 9.39
CA SER A 601 25.64 5.28 9.81
C SER A 601 24.33 5.63 9.12
N ALA A 602 24.22 5.37 7.81
CA ALA A 602 22.99 5.59 7.04
C ALA A 602 21.82 4.77 7.61
N ARG A 603 22.07 3.49 7.87
CA ARG A 603 21.08 2.54 8.41
C ARG A 603 20.67 2.87 9.84
N LEU A 604 21.63 3.19 10.70
CA LEU A 604 21.37 3.58 12.07
C LEU A 604 20.51 4.84 12.12
N PHE A 605 20.89 5.86 11.35
CA PHE A 605 20.13 7.11 11.26
C PHE A 605 18.69 6.84 10.82
N ILE A 606 18.49 6.10 9.73
CA ILE A 606 17.15 5.93 9.16
C ILE A 606 16.20 5.14 10.07
N LEU A 607 16.74 4.20 10.86
CA LEU A 607 15.99 3.41 11.82
C LEU A 607 15.82 4.12 13.18
N PHE A 608 16.68 5.09 13.49
CA PHE A 608 16.62 5.86 14.73
C PHE A 608 15.74 7.11 14.64
N ALA A 609 15.71 7.78 13.50
CA ALA A 609 15.12 9.11 13.39
C ALA A 609 13.61 9.14 13.61
N ALA A 610 12.88 8.09 13.23
CA ALA A 610 11.43 8.00 13.46
C ALA A 610 10.94 6.54 13.48
N PRO A 611 9.81 6.24 14.16
CA PRO A 611 9.14 4.95 14.03
C PRO A 611 8.84 4.61 12.56
N PRO A 612 8.84 3.32 12.14
CA PRO A 612 8.74 2.95 10.73
C PRO A 612 7.54 3.53 9.99
N ALA A 613 6.36 3.55 10.63
CA ALA A 613 5.12 4.04 10.03
C ALA A 613 4.95 5.57 10.05
N LYS A 614 5.85 6.32 10.70
CA LYS A 614 5.80 7.79 10.79
C LYS A 614 6.70 8.43 9.75
N GLU A 615 6.33 9.60 9.25
CA GLU A 615 7.20 10.38 8.37
C GLU A 615 8.52 10.71 9.05
N LEU A 616 9.58 10.81 8.25
CA LEU A 616 10.93 11.13 8.69
C LEU A 616 11.40 12.34 7.91
N GLU A 617 11.59 13.46 8.62
CA GLU A 617 12.24 14.64 8.07
C GLU A 617 13.75 14.47 8.09
N TRP A 618 14.39 14.69 6.94
CA TRP A 618 15.83 14.56 6.78
C TRP A 618 16.59 15.56 7.66
N ASN A 619 17.64 15.09 8.34
CA ASN A 619 18.46 15.93 9.21
C ASN A 619 19.93 15.45 9.19
N ASP A 620 20.81 16.25 8.59
CA ASP A 620 22.24 15.93 8.47
C ASP A 620 22.95 15.86 9.83
N SER A 621 22.54 16.67 10.82
CA SER A 621 23.11 16.62 12.18
C SER A 621 22.77 15.33 12.90
N ALA A 622 21.57 14.77 12.67
CA ALA A 622 21.19 13.48 13.24
C ALA A 622 21.97 12.31 12.61
N LEU A 623 22.28 12.39 11.30
CA LEU A 623 23.18 11.45 10.62
C LEU A 623 24.60 11.51 11.21
N GLU A 624 25.14 12.69 11.46
CA GLU A 624 26.45 12.84 12.13
C GLU A 624 26.43 12.25 13.55
N GLY A 625 25.32 12.40 14.27
CA GLY A 625 25.10 11.76 15.57
C GLY A 625 25.18 10.23 15.52
N ALA A 626 24.62 9.61 14.47
CA ALA A 626 24.71 8.18 14.23
C ALA A 626 26.16 7.72 14.01
N PHE A 627 26.93 8.45 13.19
CA PHE A 627 28.34 8.18 12.98
C PHE A 627 29.16 8.29 14.29
N LYS A 628 28.96 9.36 15.08
CA LYS A 628 29.62 9.54 16.38
C LYS A 628 29.28 8.43 17.37
N PHE A 629 28.05 7.91 17.33
CA PHE A 629 27.67 6.78 18.16
C PHE A 629 28.46 5.51 17.80
N ILE A 630 28.57 5.17 16.51
CA ILE A 630 29.31 3.99 16.04
C ILE A 630 30.80 4.08 16.41
N ASN A 631 31.41 5.26 16.23
CA ASN A 631 32.81 5.47 16.63
C ASN A 631 33.03 5.19 18.12
N ARG A 632 32.16 5.72 19.00
CA ARG A 632 32.25 5.46 20.45
C ARG A 632 32.04 3.99 20.80
N LEU A 633 31.10 3.32 20.13
CA LEU A 633 30.88 1.87 20.28
C LEU A 633 32.16 1.10 19.92
N TYR A 634 32.78 1.43 18.79
CA TYR A 634 33.99 0.80 18.30
C TYR A 634 35.20 1.02 19.23
N GLU A 635 35.45 2.27 19.62
CA GLU A 635 36.54 2.62 20.54
C GLU A 635 36.43 1.86 21.86
N LYS A 636 35.22 1.79 22.42
CA LYS A 636 34.98 1.07 23.66
C LYS A 636 35.14 -0.44 23.51
N ALA A 637 34.62 -1.04 22.43
CA ALA A 637 34.81 -2.46 22.14
C ALA A 637 36.30 -2.83 22.02
N MET A 638 37.09 -1.99 21.35
CA MET A 638 38.54 -2.19 21.16
C MET A 638 39.35 -2.09 22.45
N SER A 639 38.77 -1.58 23.54
CA SER A 639 39.40 -1.56 24.87
C SER A 639 39.17 -2.83 25.69
N LEU A 640 38.30 -3.74 25.23
CA LEU A 640 37.96 -4.99 25.91
C LEU A 640 38.91 -6.13 25.52
N GLU A 641 39.11 -7.06 26.47
CA GLU A 641 39.86 -8.29 26.22
C GLU A 641 38.98 -9.31 25.46
N SER A 642 39.53 -9.88 24.39
CA SER A 642 38.87 -10.95 23.62
C SER A 642 38.80 -12.27 24.40
N GLY A 643 37.99 -13.22 23.92
CA GLY A 643 37.88 -14.58 24.47
C GLY A 643 36.54 -14.86 25.14
N GLU A 644 36.47 -15.92 25.94
CA GLU A 644 35.21 -16.40 26.52
C GLU A 644 34.61 -15.46 27.58
N LEU A 645 33.29 -15.59 27.76
CA LEU A 645 32.56 -14.94 28.84
C LEU A 645 32.84 -15.65 30.16
N ARG A 646 33.13 -14.88 31.21
CA ARG A 646 33.23 -15.40 32.58
C ARG A 646 31.88 -15.31 33.27
N GLU A 647 31.62 -16.24 34.20
CA GLU A 647 30.42 -16.20 35.03
C GLU A 647 30.49 -15.00 36.00
N ILE A 648 29.39 -14.25 36.11
CA ILE A 648 29.29 -13.06 36.94
C ILE A 648 28.31 -13.34 38.06
N ASN A 649 28.80 -13.36 39.30
CA ASN A 649 27.94 -13.34 40.48
C ASN A 649 27.24 -11.97 40.58
N HIS A 650 25.95 -11.92 40.25
CA HIS A 650 25.20 -10.66 40.23
C HIS A 650 25.14 -9.99 41.62
N GLN A 651 25.03 -10.79 42.69
CA GLN A 651 24.84 -10.26 44.04
C GLN A 651 26.07 -9.53 44.56
N SER A 652 27.27 -9.90 44.10
CA SER A 652 28.54 -9.26 44.52
C SER A 652 28.86 -7.97 43.78
N LEU A 653 28.07 -7.59 42.77
CA LEU A 653 28.25 -6.34 42.02
C LEU A 653 27.85 -5.13 42.87
N ASN A 654 28.55 -4.01 42.68
CA ASN A 654 28.12 -2.73 43.28
C ASN A 654 26.87 -2.17 42.57
N LYS A 655 26.30 -1.09 43.12
CA LYS A 655 25.05 -0.50 42.63
C LYS A 655 25.15 -0.05 41.17
N GLU A 656 26.26 0.59 40.79
CA GLU A 656 26.51 1.09 39.44
C GLU A 656 26.67 -0.06 38.43
N GLU A 657 27.35 -1.13 38.82
CA GLU A 657 27.53 -2.36 38.02
C GLU A 657 26.22 -3.11 37.82
N LYS A 658 25.42 -3.27 38.88
CA LYS A 658 24.07 -3.86 38.80
C LYS A 658 23.18 -3.04 37.86
N TYR A 659 23.23 -1.71 37.98
CA TYR A 659 22.46 -0.81 37.12
C TYR A 659 22.88 -0.89 35.64
N ALA A 660 24.19 -0.90 35.37
CA ALA A 660 24.70 -1.03 34.00
C ALA A 660 24.30 -2.38 33.38
N ARG A 661 24.42 -3.47 34.14
CA ARG A 661 23.99 -4.80 33.72
C ARG A 661 22.47 -4.86 33.49
N LEU A 662 21.67 -4.22 34.34
CA LEU A 662 20.23 -4.06 34.16
C LEU A 662 19.88 -3.39 32.83
N LYS A 663 20.50 -2.26 32.52
CA LYS A 663 20.23 -1.52 31.28
C LYS A 663 20.51 -2.36 30.02
N VAL A 664 21.52 -3.22 30.06
CA VAL A 664 21.84 -4.16 28.97
C VAL A 664 20.73 -5.21 28.80
N TYR A 665 20.28 -5.84 29.89
CA TYR A 665 19.23 -6.86 29.82
C TYR A 665 17.85 -6.25 29.53
N GLU A 666 17.59 -5.00 29.94
CA GLU A 666 16.44 -4.22 29.47
C GLU A 666 16.48 -4.02 27.95
N ALA A 667 17.64 -3.68 27.38
CA ALA A 667 17.81 -3.59 25.92
C ALA A 667 17.55 -4.93 25.23
N LEU A 668 18.05 -6.04 25.80
CA LEU A 668 17.80 -7.39 25.27
C LEU A 668 16.31 -7.73 25.30
N LYS A 669 15.63 -7.50 26.42
CA LYS A 669 14.19 -7.71 26.54
C LYS A 669 13.40 -6.84 25.55
N LYS A 670 13.78 -5.56 25.41
CA LYS A 670 13.18 -4.63 24.45
C LYS A 670 13.36 -5.10 23.00
N SER A 671 14.49 -5.74 22.68
CA SER A 671 14.74 -6.26 21.33
C SER A 671 13.69 -7.30 20.91
N PHE A 672 13.23 -8.15 21.84
CA PHE A 672 12.20 -9.14 21.53
C PHE A 672 10.86 -8.47 21.21
N GLU A 673 10.43 -7.53 22.05
CA GLU A 673 9.21 -6.72 21.82
C GLU A 673 9.28 -5.98 20.46
N VAL A 674 10.41 -5.37 20.14
CA VAL A 674 10.55 -4.55 18.93
C VAL A 674 10.54 -5.39 17.66
N TYR A 675 11.24 -6.52 17.60
CA TYR A 675 11.29 -7.32 16.36
C TYR A 675 10.08 -8.25 16.16
N GLU A 676 9.32 -8.55 17.21
CA GLU A 676 8.17 -9.46 17.12
C GLU A 676 6.83 -8.71 17.04
N GLU A 677 6.74 -7.50 17.62
CA GLU A 677 5.47 -6.80 17.77
C GLU A 677 5.48 -5.40 17.13
N SER A 678 6.34 -4.49 17.60
CA SER A 678 6.16 -3.03 17.38
C SER A 678 6.98 -2.41 16.25
N PHE A 679 8.11 -3.01 15.89
CA PHE A 679 9.12 -2.47 14.97
C PHE A 679 9.63 -1.06 15.34
N ALA A 680 9.49 -0.64 16.60
CA ALA A 680 9.96 0.66 17.08
C ALA A 680 11.49 0.69 17.28
N PHE A 681 12.25 0.54 16.19
CA PHE A 681 13.72 0.46 16.20
C PHE A 681 14.38 1.66 16.88
N ASN A 682 13.80 2.84 16.73
CA ASN A 682 14.26 4.06 17.39
C ASN A 682 14.34 3.92 18.92
N THR A 683 13.35 3.26 19.52
CA THR A 683 13.33 3.01 20.97
C THR A 683 14.37 1.97 21.38
N LEU A 684 14.56 0.92 20.57
CA LEU A 684 15.58 -0.10 20.82
C LEU A 684 16.99 0.50 20.78
N ILE A 685 17.28 1.31 19.75
CA ILE A 685 18.56 2.00 19.58
C ILE A 685 18.80 2.94 20.78
N ALA A 686 17.78 3.70 21.21
CA ALA A 686 17.87 4.54 22.40
C ALA A 686 18.21 3.74 23.66
N THR A 687 17.56 2.59 23.89
CA THR A 687 17.87 1.71 25.04
C THR A 687 19.29 1.17 24.97
N CYS A 688 19.81 0.83 23.78
CA CYS A 688 21.23 0.46 23.61
C CYS A 688 22.19 1.63 23.91
N MET A 689 21.84 2.86 23.51
CA MET A 689 22.61 4.07 23.85
C MET A 689 22.64 4.30 25.36
N GLU A 690 21.50 4.14 26.05
CA GLU A 690 21.42 4.22 27.51
C GLU A 690 22.27 3.15 28.20
N ALA A 691 22.24 1.91 27.72
CA ALA A 691 23.08 0.83 28.23
C ALA A 691 24.58 1.14 28.08
N LEU A 692 25.00 1.65 26.92
CA LEU A 692 26.39 2.06 26.69
C LEU A 692 26.83 3.22 27.59
N ASN A 693 25.94 4.18 27.84
CA ASN A 693 26.19 5.27 28.79
C ASN A 693 26.33 4.76 30.22
N ALA A 694 25.48 3.83 30.66
CA ALA A 694 25.58 3.21 31.98
C ALA A 694 26.87 2.39 32.14
N LEU A 695 27.39 1.79 31.06
CA LEU A 695 28.68 1.12 31.08
C LEU A 695 29.86 2.10 31.19
N ASN A 696 29.70 3.39 30.89
CA ASN A 696 30.82 4.36 30.94
C ASN A 696 31.19 4.75 32.37
N VAL A 697 30.32 4.49 33.34
CA VAL A 697 30.56 4.83 34.75
C VAL A 697 31.16 3.68 35.56
N ILE A 698 31.37 2.51 34.94
CA ILE A 698 31.96 1.33 35.60
C ILE A 698 33.29 0.93 34.97
N SER A 699 34.11 0.20 35.72
CA SER A 699 35.38 -0.39 35.26
C SER A 699 35.40 -1.92 35.30
N HIS A 700 34.28 -2.57 35.67
CA HIS A 700 34.18 -4.02 35.75
C HIS A 700 34.27 -4.67 34.37
N LYS A 701 35.38 -5.39 34.13
CA LYS A 701 35.72 -5.99 32.82
C LYS A 701 34.69 -7.03 32.36
N ASP A 702 34.33 -7.97 33.23
CA ASP A 702 33.41 -9.06 32.85
C ASP A 702 32.00 -8.56 32.53
N VAL A 703 31.45 -7.62 33.32
CA VAL A 703 30.18 -6.95 33.03
C VAL A 703 30.23 -6.22 31.69
N SER A 704 31.32 -5.49 31.42
CA SER A 704 31.49 -4.79 30.14
C SER A 704 31.57 -5.77 28.96
N LYS A 705 32.24 -6.91 29.13
CA LYS A 705 32.35 -7.96 28.12
C LYS A 705 31.03 -8.66 27.85
N GLU A 706 30.29 -9.05 28.89
CA GLU A 706 28.91 -9.57 28.77
C GLU A 706 28.01 -8.56 28.06
N ALA A 707 28.15 -7.27 28.40
CA ALA A 707 27.37 -6.21 27.80
C ALA A 707 27.60 -6.08 26.30
N PHE A 708 28.86 -6.10 25.84
CA PHE A 708 29.16 -6.07 24.40
C PHE A 708 28.73 -7.35 23.68
N TYR A 709 28.79 -8.51 24.34
CA TYR A 709 28.24 -9.75 23.80
C TYR A 709 26.75 -9.60 23.46
N ILE A 710 25.98 -8.93 24.33
CA ILE A 710 24.55 -8.68 24.15
C ILE A 710 24.27 -7.51 23.19
N ILE A 711 24.91 -6.36 23.39
CA ILE A 711 24.67 -5.14 22.59
C ILE A 711 25.01 -5.35 21.12
N LEU A 712 26.13 -6.03 20.81
CA LEU A 712 26.48 -6.34 19.42
C LEU A 712 25.48 -7.31 18.79
N ASN A 713 24.91 -8.24 19.56
CA ASN A 713 23.84 -9.10 19.07
C ASN A 713 22.57 -8.27 18.73
N ILE A 714 22.17 -7.35 19.60
CA ILE A 714 20.98 -6.51 19.41
C ILE A 714 21.16 -5.55 18.23
N LEU A 715 22.33 -4.94 18.08
CA LEU A 715 22.60 -3.92 17.07
C LEU A 715 22.98 -4.49 15.70
N GLU A 716 23.41 -5.76 15.59
CA GLU A 716 23.79 -6.36 14.30
C GLU A 716 22.73 -6.21 13.20
N PRO A 717 21.41 -6.37 13.43
CA PRO A 717 20.45 -6.20 12.35
C PRO A 717 20.36 -4.75 11.84
N ILE A 718 20.81 -3.78 12.64
CA ILE A 718 20.72 -2.34 12.38
C ILE A 718 22.03 -1.86 11.73
N ILE A 719 23.16 -2.19 12.34
CA ILE A 719 24.53 -1.81 11.95
C ILE A 719 25.43 -3.05 11.81
N PRO A 720 25.20 -3.88 10.78
CA PRO A 720 25.79 -5.21 10.73
C PRO A 720 27.31 -5.21 10.58
N HIS A 721 27.89 -4.26 9.84
CA HIS A 721 29.31 -4.36 9.48
C HIS A 721 30.21 -4.17 10.69
N VAL A 722 29.99 -3.12 11.47
CA VAL A 722 30.72 -2.86 12.70
C VAL A 722 30.44 -3.93 13.75
N CYS A 723 29.20 -4.44 13.84
CA CYS A 723 28.87 -5.50 14.79
C CYS A 723 29.58 -6.81 14.46
N PHE A 724 29.65 -7.20 13.19
CA PHE A 724 30.40 -8.38 12.77
C PHE A 724 31.90 -8.22 13.02
N GLU A 725 32.49 -7.06 12.71
CA GLU A 725 33.92 -6.82 12.97
C GLU A 725 34.26 -6.94 14.46
N LEU A 726 33.48 -6.25 15.31
CA LEU A 726 33.68 -6.25 16.75
C LEU A 726 33.41 -7.64 17.35
N SER A 727 32.39 -8.33 16.85
CA SER A 727 32.05 -9.67 17.35
C SER A 727 33.05 -10.73 16.89
N GLU A 728 33.56 -10.66 15.65
CA GLU A 728 34.65 -11.53 15.20
C GLU A 728 35.87 -11.34 16.10
N TYR A 729 36.26 -10.10 16.36
CA TYR A 729 37.42 -9.77 17.21
C TYR A 729 37.26 -10.21 18.67
N LEU A 730 36.10 -9.94 19.29
CA LEU A 730 35.91 -10.21 20.72
C LEU A 730 35.47 -11.64 21.01
N PHE A 731 34.65 -12.22 20.13
CA PHE A 731 33.82 -13.39 20.42
C PHE A 731 33.76 -14.43 19.29
N ASN A 732 34.50 -14.26 18.19
CA ASN A 732 34.39 -15.12 17.00
C ASN A 732 32.94 -15.28 16.48
N CYS A 733 32.12 -14.22 16.58
CA CYS A 733 30.70 -14.25 16.19
C CYS A 733 29.80 -15.20 17.01
N GLU A 734 30.28 -15.77 18.13
CA GLU A 734 29.51 -16.70 18.98
C GLU A 734 28.24 -16.10 19.57
N ASN A 735 28.18 -14.77 19.68
CA ASN A 735 27.02 -14.07 20.21
C ASN A 735 25.88 -13.97 19.19
N PHE A 736 26.06 -14.25 17.90
CA PHE A 736 25.00 -14.14 16.88
C PHE A 736 24.07 -15.35 16.87
N LYS A 737 23.44 -15.57 18.02
CA LYS A 737 22.44 -16.60 18.29
C LYS A 737 21.33 -16.03 19.18
N MET A 738 20.30 -16.83 19.45
CA MET A 738 19.29 -16.46 20.44
C MET A 738 19.92 -16.37 21.84
N LEU A 739 19.83 -15.19 22.45
CA LEU A 739 20.34 -14.96 23.81
C LEU A 739 19.22 -15.14 24.84
N LYS A 740 19.58 -15.63 26.03
CA LYS A 740 18.64 -15.82 27.15
C LYS A 740 18.62 -14.59 28.06
N ILE A 741 17.44 -14.24 28.55
CA ILE A 741 17.27 -13.21 29.59
C ILE A 741 17.69 -13.81 30.94
N LYS A 742 18.41 -13.01 31.74
CA LYS A 742 18.83 -13.34 33.10
C LYS A 742 17.91 -12.61 34.09
N GLU A 743 16.99 -13.35 34.70
CA GLU A 743 15.95 -12.78 35.58
C GLU A 743 16.55 -12.15 36.84
N GLU A 744 17.69 -12.65 37.32
CA GLU A 744 18.36 -12.13 38.52
C GLU A 744 18.78 -10.66 38.38
N VAL A 745 18.96 -10.17 37.15
CA VAL A 745 19.38 -8.80 36.87
C VAL A 745 18.25 -7.78 37.09
N PHE A 746 16.98 -8.21 37.03
CA PHE A 746 15.82 -7.34 37.25
C PHE A 746 15.44 -7.21 38.73
N ILE A 747 16.08 -7.96 39.61
CA ILE A 747 15.87 -7.86 41.05
C ILE A 747 16.62 -6.61 41.54
N GLN A 748 15.87 -5.60 41.97
CA GLN A 748 16.43 -4.38 42.52
C GLN A 748 16.54 -4.47 44.04
N ASP A 749 17.69 -4.11 44.61
CA ASP A 749 17.90 -4.02 46.06
C ASP A 749 17.18 -2.80 46.66
N SER A 750 16.98 -1.76 45.84
CA SER A 750 16.30 -0.52 46.21
C SER A 750 15.59 0.11 45.01
N PHE A 751 14.55 0.90 45.26
CA PHE A 751 13.83 1.66 44.25
C PHE A 751 13.60 3.10 44.70
N ASN A 752 13.53 4.02 43.75
CA ASN A 752 13.20 5.41 44.03
C ASN A 752 11.69 5.62 43.99
N ILE A 753 11.14 6.26 45.01
CA ILE A 753 9.72 6.62 45.07
C ILE A 753 9.53 8.14 45.08
N ALA A 754 8.65 8.63 44.20
CA ALA A 754 8.32 10.04 44.15
C ALA A 754 7.35 10.38 45.29
N ILE A 755 7.66 11.43 46.05
CA ILE A 755 6.81 11.91 47.15
C ILE A 755 6.11 13.19 46.71
N SER A 756 4.79 13.20 46.81
CA SER A 756 3.96 14.34 46.45
C SER A 756 3.06 14.77 47.59
N VAL A 757 2.68 16.05 47.59
CA VAL A 757 1.77 16.65 48.56
C VAL A 757 0.69 17.38 47.79
N ASN A 758 -0.59 16.99 47.99
CA ASN A 758 -1.73 17.43 47.19
C ASN A 758 -1.46 17.33 45.67
N GLY A 759 -0.86 16.23 45.23
CA GLY A 759 -0.57 15.94 43.82
C GLY A 759 0.65 16.67 43.22
N LYS A 760 1.34 17.53 43.97
CA LYS A 760 2.59 18.19 43.51
C LYS A 760 3.81 17.43 44.01
N LYS A 761 4.73 17.01 43.12
CA LYS A 761 6.01 16.36 43.50
C LYS A 761 6.84 17.30 44.37
N ARG A 762 7.29 16.83 45.54
CA ARG A 762 8.05 17.59 46.54
C ARG A 762 9.41 16.99 46.86
N SER A 763 9.49 15.66 46.85
CA SER A 763 10.73 14.93 47.13
C SER A 763 10.79 13.63 46.33
N GLN A 764 11.92 12.96 46.40
CA GLN A 764 12.14 11.60 45.92
C GLN A 764 13.10 10.93 46.90
N ILE A 765 12.74 9.76 47.37
CA ILE A 765 13.54 8.99 48.34
C ILE A 765 13.85 7.61 47.77
N GLU A 766 15.01 7.09 48.12
CA GLU A 766 15.42 5.73 47.81
C GLU A 766 14.99 4.79 48.95
N ILE A 767 14.34 3.68 48.59
CA ILE A 767 13.71 2.74 49.50
C ILE A 767 14.25 1.34 49.21
N THR A 768 14.60 0.57 50.23
CA THR A 768 15.02 -0.84 50.04
C THR A 768 13.84 -1.68 49.54
N SER A 769 14.10 -2.67 48.68
CA SER A 769 13.03 -3.49 48.09
C SER A 769 12.26 -4.36 49.10
N GLU A 770 12.82 -4.52 50.30
CA GLU A 770 12.23 -5.22 51.45
C GLU A 770 11.39 -4.30 52.36
N ALA A 771 11.45 -2.97 52.17
CA ALA A 771 10.73 -2.02 53.02
C ALA A 771 9.22 -2.21 52.91
N ASN A 772 8.55 -2.29 54.05
CA ASN A 772 7.09 -2.41 54.08
C ASN A 772 6.43 -1.04 53.88
N LYS A 773 5.12 -1.05 53.59
CA LYS A 773 4.35 0.16 53.30
C LYS A 773 4.45 1.23 54.41
N ASP A 774 4.47 0.82 55.67
CA ASP A 774 4.45 1.77 56.80
C ASP A 774 5.81 2.46 56.97
N GLU A 775 6.91 1.73 56.76
CA GLU A 775 8.26 2.30 56.68
C GLU A 775 8.36 3.32 55.55
N ILE A 776 7.84 2.99 54.36
CA ILE A 776 7.85 3.89 53.19
C ILE A 776 7.06 5.17 53.48
N LEU A 777 5.89 5.05 54.11
CA LEU A 777 5.06 6.21 54.47
C LEU A 777 5.72 7.09 55.53
N THR A 778 6.46 6.49 56.46
CA THR A 778 7.22 7.22 57.49
C THR A 778 8.34 8.03 56.85
N LEU A 779 9.18 7.39 56.05
CA LEU A 779 10.26 8.06 55.30
C LEU A 779 9.73 9.13 54.34
N ALA A 780 8.57 8.87 53.71
CA ALA A 780 7.90 9.84 52.86
C ALA A 780 7.55 11.12 53.65
N LYS A 781 6.94 11.00 54.83
CA LYS A 781 6.56 12.14 55.68
C LYS A 781 7.78 12.93 56.13
N GLU A 782 8.85 12.25 56.54
CA GLU A 782 10.11 12.89 56.92
C GLU A 782 10.69 13.70 55.76
N SER A 783 10.72 13.13 54.56
CA SER A 783 11.28 13.77 53.37
C SER A 783 10.53 15.04 52.93
N VAL A 784 9.27 15.20 53.36
CA VAL A 784 8.44 16.37 53.04
C VAL A 784 7.93 17.10 54.27
N ALA A 785 8.57 16.93 55.43
CA ALA A 785 8.12 17.47 56.71
C ALA A 785 7.77 18.96 56.67
N LYS A 786 8.58 19.78 55.98
CA LYS A 786 8.34 21.23 55.82
C LYS A 786 7.03 21.60 55.11
N TRP A 787 6.46 20.70 54.33
CA TRP A 787 5.16 20.91 53.67
C TRP A 787 3.98 20.38 54.48
N LEU A 788 4.25 19.62 55.54
CA LEU A 788 3.27 19.06 56.46
C LEU A 788 3.11 19.92 57.73
N GLU A 789 4.03 20.84 57.98
CA GLU A 789 4.01 21.72 59.15
C GLU A 789 2.71 22.54 59.24
N GLY A 790 2.04 22.46 60.39
CA GLY A 790 0.75 23.13 60.64
C GLY A 790 -0.44 22.59 59.84
N LYS A 791 -0.30 21.45 59.17
CA LYS A 791 -1.32 20.84 58.30
C LYS A 791 -1.75 19.48 58.84
N ASN A 792 -2.98 19.08 58.54
CA ASN A 792 -3.46 17.73 58.88
C ASN A 792 -3.45 16.83 57.64
N ILE A 793 -2.83 15.65 57.76
CA ILE A 793 -2.88 14.62 56.71
C ILE A 793 -4.26 13.98 56.72
N VAL A 794 -5.00 14.15 55.63
CA VAL A 794 -6.36 13.62 55.44
C VAL A 794 -6.33 12.24 54.81
N LYS A 795 -5.33 11.98 53.94
CA LYS A 795 -5.22 10.71 53.23
C LYS A 795 -3.79 10.46 52.75
N GLU A 796 -3.36 9.20 52.85
CA GLU A 796 -2.08 8.72 52.36
C GLU A 796 -2.33 7.75 51.21
N ILE A 797 -1.82 8.08 50.03
CA ILE A 797 -2.00 7.28 48.82
C ILE A 797 -0.63 6.72 48.44
N TYR A 798 -0.48 5.41 48.60
CA TYR A 798 0.69 4.67 48.15
C TYR A 798 0.32 3.88 46.89
N ILE A 799 1.07 4.11 45.81
CA ILE A 799 1.07 3.26 44.62
C ILE A 799 2.37 2.47 44.66
N ASP A 800 2.22 1.15 44.71
CA ASP A 800 3.31 0.20 44.92
C ASP A 800 4.53 0.50 44.05
N LYS A 801 5.68 0.67 44.70
CA LYS A 801 7.00 1.00 44.13
C LYS A 801 7.04 2.21 43.16
N LYS A 802 6.03 3.08 43.15
CA LYS A 802 5.93 4.21 42.21
C LYS A 802 5.84 5.57 42.89
N LEU A 803 4.92 5.72 43.85
CA LEU A 803 4.50 7.04 44.33
C LEU A 803 3.91 6.98 45.75
N VAL A 804 4.22 7.99 46.56
CA VAL A 804 3.43 8.36 47.74
C VAL A 804 2.86 9.77 47.54
N ASN A 805 1.55 9.93 47.72
CA ASN A 805 0.88 11.23 47.76
C ASN A 805 0.24 11.45 49.13
N LEU A 806 0.68 12.49 49.83
CA LEU A 806 0.13 12.94 51.11
C LEU A 806 -0.88 14.05 50.85
N VAL A 807 -2.16 13.76 51.10
CA VAL A 807 -3.24 14.72 50.96
C VAL A 807 -3.38 15.48 52.28
N ILE A 808 -3.17 16.78 52.25
CA ILE A 808 -3.20 17.65 53.43
C ILE A 808 -4.26 18.73 53.33
N LYS A 809 -4.89 19.06 54.47
CA LYS A 809 -5.76 20.23 54.65
C LYS A 809 -5.06 21.29 55.46
#